data_AF-A0A7J3BR78-F1
#
_entry.id   AF-A0A7J3BR78-F1
#
_cell.length_a   1.000
_cell.length_b   1.000
_cell.length_c   1.000
_cell.angle_alpha   90.00
_cell.angle_beta   90.00
_cell.angle_gamma   90.00
#
_symmetry.space_group_name_H-M   'P 1'
#
loop_
_entity.id
_entity.type
_entity.pdbx_description
1 polymer ?
#
loop_
_entity_poly.entity_id
_entity_poly.type
_entity_poly.pdbx_seq_one_letter_code
_entity_poly.pdbx_strand_id
1 'polypeptide(L)'
;MKNSPDGRLRSGPGLGRRIVSHKEEQEIVPKGINPIFLVILLGALLYAIIFLAQIPENAKWFIIAATLGLGFLYILSNATAGLGKRLMPMESKEPKLIVDNSYRYSAPFVDATGTRAGALLGDVRHDPLQCVPGDQFVNLANGKLVKISELVDPLLDGAGHRKLKPNEVFEVLGGYDNRYCYSPSKVYGVYKRRYNSEVYEIKTRRGYTIQVTPNHPVAKISDDGTIDYIEAERLEKNAYLILPYRLPINKKSNADLDNLTFLAYLLADGYIGPQSVSFKVKKEFEIKEIERCLKANKFDYKKRVSAGATIFEINSPVLVKKLMQLGLKKDNRKAIPPFIFDLDRQEIVHFLSAYLSLGGYVNKQGQFELFSKELISKELIEDLVPLFLKIGVRAKLNEMKTKKFLLFNNYQFALDYFKKTVNPYHKKNLDNYLRTTNGTHATFNDEIPISFDVLEEIRKKTGLSKSQVHEAYYSLKPRLKTSRSLTKKFLSTICSNLLNYTNCPQLFSLKNLSEGTYSFDEIVEIKKKKYSGYVYNLTTETGNYLVNNILTHNSGGLGTPAHLRVEAGAIHRANKGVLFIDEIASLKLNWQQELLTAMQEKKYTITGQSEMSSGALVKTQPVPCDFVLVAAGNLPDVQRIHPALRSRIRGGGYEIYVEDSMEDKPENEDKLVQFVAQEIKKDGKIPHFDRDAVKEIIEEARRMSGRRKRFTLNLRELGGLVRAAGDVAKGKGLSLVTKKEVMEAREIFRSVESQLATKLIERRREYQIVMTSGSAVGRVNGLAVLGESRAGLLLPMVAEITPPASKSEGRIIATGKLGTIAKEAVENVSAIIKKYVGADISKRDIHIQFLQTYEGVEGDSASIATAVAVIYALTDIPIKQDCAMTGSLDIRGNVLPVGGVTAKVEAAIDNGIKCVVVPHSNVDDIYLPKEKSSKISIIPVKNIVDVLKYVLKDCPEKNKLISKMKAISAS
;
A
#
# COMPACT_ATOMS: atom_id res chain seq x y z
N MET A 1 -27.58 -25.54 19.68
CA MET A 1 -28.25 -26.37 18.65
C MET A 1 -29.75 -26.12 18.71
N LYS A 2 -30.33 -25.56 17.64
CA LYS A 2 -31.74 -25.70 17.23
C LYS A 2 -31.71 -25.57 15.71
N ASN A 3 -31.88 -26.69 15.01
CA ASN A 3 -31.91 -26.72 13.55
C ASN A 3 -33.23 -26.11 13.07
N SER A 4 -33.16 -25.07 12.24
CA SER A 4 -34.30 -24.61 11.46
C SER A 4 -34.49 -25.54 10.24
N PRO A 5 -35.71 -25.72 9.71
CA PRO A 5 -36.02 -26.75 8.70
C PRO A 5 -35.34 -26.56 7.32
N ASP A 6 -34.65 -25.44 7.11
CA ASP A 6 -34.24 -24.98 5.77
C ASP A 6 -32.74 -25.14 5.46
N GLY A 7 -31.95 -25.79 6.32
CA GLY A 7 -30.52 -26.06 6.06
C GLY A 7 -29.61 -24.83 5.93
N ARG A 8 -30.13 -23.61 6.06
CA ARG A 8 -29.36 -22.35 6.04
C ARG A 8 -28.91 -21.98 7.46
N LEU A 9 -27.61 -22.04 7.72
CA LEU A 9 -26.99 -21.42 8.90
C LEU A 9 -27.31 -19.91 8.89
N ARG A 10 -28.15 -19.44 9.82
CA ARG A 10 -28.39 -18.00 10.02
C ARG A 10 -27.10 -17.33 10.49
N SER A 11 -26.73 -16.22 9.84
CA SER A 11 -25.57 -15.40 10.18
C SER A 11 -25.78 -14.64 11.50
N GLY A 12 -25.41 -15.27 12.62
CA GLY A 12 -25.27 -14.60 13.91
C GLY A 12 -23.91 -13.89 14.05
N PRO A 13 -23.79 -12.86 14.92
CA PRO A 13 -22.51 -12.21 15.23
C PRO A 13 -21.47 -13.24 15.72
N GLY A 14 -20.21 -13.09 15.30
CA GLY A 14 -19.09 -13.93 15.80
C GLY A 14 -18.92 -15.30 15.14
N LEU A 15 -19.76 -15.69 14.18
CA LEU A 15 -19.67 -16.98 13.49
C LEU A 15 -18.79 -16.96 12.21
N GLY A 16 -18.23 -15.81 11.82
CA GLY A 16 -17.53 -15.63 10.55
C GLY A 16 -16.41 -16.66 10.30
N ARG A 17 -15.57 -16.91 11.31
CA ARG A 17 -14.49 -17.91 11.23
C ARG A 17 -15.03 -19.34 11.06
N ARG A 18 -16.13 -19.67 11.74
CA ARG A 18 -16.81 -20.97 11.62
C ARG A 18 -17.49 -21.14 10.27
N ILE A 19 -18.05 -20.08 9.69
CA ILE A 19 -18.70 -20.13 8.38
C ILE A 19 -17.67 -20.36 7.27
N VAL A 20 -16.51 -19.71 7.35
CA VAL A 20 -15.40 -19.91 6.42
C VAL A 20 -14.86 -21.33 6.57
N SER A 21 -14.50 -21.76 7.79
CA SER A 21 -13.95 -23.10 8.02
C SER A 21 -14.91 -24.23 7.64
N HIS A 22 -16.20 -24.09 7.91
CA HIS A 22 -17.19 -25.13 7.60
C HIS A 22 -17.51 -25.22 6.10
N LYS A 23 -17.30 -24.14 5.34
CA LYS A 23 -17.37 -24.17 3.88
C LYS A 23 -16.10 -24.73 3.25
N GLU A 24 -14.92 -24.39 3.80
CA GLU A 24 -13.64 -25.02 3.43
C GLU A 24 -13.70 -26.55 3.64
N GLU A 25 -14.29 -27.01 4.75
CA GLU A 25 -14.51 -28.44 5.05
C GLU A 25 -15.45 -29.14 4.04
N GLN A 26 -16.46 -28.43 3.50
CA GLN A 26 -17.42 -29.00 2.54
C GLN A 26 -16.87 -29.14 1.12
N GLU A 27 -15.83 -28.39 0.76
CA GLU A 27 -15.17 -28.49 -0.57
C GLU A 27 -14.19 -29.67 -0.67
N ILE A 28 -13.67 -30.17 0.46
CA ILE A 28 -12.74 -31.32 0.51
C ILE A 28 -13.45 -32.64 0.17
N VAL A 29 -14.80 -32.67 0.16
CA VAL A 29 -15.56 -33.88 -0.22
C VAL A 29 -15.73 -33.90 -1.74
N PRO A 30 -15.06 -34.80 -2.49
CA PRO A 30 -15.36 -34.96 -3.91
C PRO A 30 -16.83 -35.34 -4.05
N LYS A 31 -17.57 -34.63 -4.90
CA LYS A 31 -18.93 -35.01 -5.29
C LYS A 31 -18.86 -36.32 -6.05
N GLY A 32 -18.82 -37.43 -5.32
CA GLY A 32 -18.96 -38.77 -5.84
C GLY A 32 -20.27 -38.89 -6.60
N ILE A 33 -20.23 -39.67 -7.68
CA ILE A 33 -21.41 -40.07 -8.43
C ILE A 33 -22.42 -40.62 -7.44
N ASN A 34 -23.63 -40.04 -7.42
CA ASN A 34 -24.66 -40.39 -6.45
C ASN A 34 -24.92 -41.91 -6.49
N PRO A 35 -24.69 -42.67 -5.40
CA PRO A 35 -24.75 -44.13 -5.43
C PRO A 35 -26.13 -44.66 -5.84
N ILE A 36 -27.19 -43.89 -5.56
CA ILE A 36 -28.55 -44.18 -6.01
C ILE A 36 -28.64 -44.22 -7.54
N PHE A 37 -27.92 -43.34 -8.24
CA PHE A 37 -27.89 -43.31 -9.69
C PHE A 37 -27.18 -44.53 -10.28
N LEU A 38 -26.11 -45.00 -9.63
CA LEU A 38 -25.39 -46.22 -10.04
C LEU A 38 -26.29 -47.46 -9.94
N VAL A 39 -27.10 -47.52 -8.87
CA VAL A 39 -28.07 -48.61 -8.64
C VAL A 39 -29.21 -48.56 -9.66
N ILE A 40 -29.74 -47.37 -9.97
CA ILE A 40 -30.78 -47.20 -11.01
C ILE A 40 -30.24 -47.59 -12.40
N LEU A 41 -29.00 -47.20 -12.71
CA LEU A 41 -28.36 -47.56 -13.98
C LEU A 41 -28.12 -49.07 -14.09
N LEU A 42 -27.61 -49.70 -13.03
CA LEU A 42 -27.43 -51.16 -12.96
C LEU A 42 -28.77 -51.89 -13.06
N GLY A 43 -29.82 -51.40 -12.39
CA GLY A 43 -31.17 -51.96 -12.47
C GLY A 43 -31.78 -51.84 -13.85
N ALA A 44 -31.61 -50.69 -14.52
CA ALA A 44 -32.07 -50.48 -15.89
C ALA A 44 -31.32 -51.36 -16.90
N LEU A 45 -30.01 -51.56 -16.70
CA LEU A 45 -29.20 -52.45 -17.53
C LEU A 45 -29.62 -53.91 -17.34
N LEU A 46 -29.88 -54.33 -16.10
CA LEU A 46 -30.35 -55.68 -15.78
C LEU A 46 -31.74 -55.93 -16.39
N TYR A 47 -32.64 -54.95 -16.28
CA TYR A 47 -33.99 -55.01 -16.86
C TYR A 47 -33.93 -55.09 -18.39
N ALA A 48 -33.07 -54.30 -19.04
CA ALA A 48 -32.87 -54.35 -20.49
C ALA A 48 -32.32 -55.72 -20.95
N ILE A 49 -31.40 -56.33 -20.20
CA ILE A 49 -30.85 -57.67 -20.49
C ILE A 49 -31.92 -58.75 -20.36
N ILE A 50 -32.76 -58.70 -19.31
CA ILE A 50 -33.84 -59.66 -19.10
C ILE A 50 -34.93 -59.50 -20.19
N PHE A 51 -35.25 -58.27 -20.58
CA PHE A 51 -36.26 -57.98 -21.60
C PHE A 51 -35.80 -58.36 -23.02
N LEU A 52 -34.50 -58.26 -23.32
CA LEU A 52 -33.89 -58.71 -24.59
C LEU A 52 -33.94 -60.22 -24.80
N ALA A 53 -34.15 -61.01 -23.75
CA ALA A 53 -34.23 -62.47 -23.80
C ALA A 53 -35.61 -63.00 -24.26
N GLN A 54 -36.66 -62.17 -24.29
CA GLN A 54 -38.05 -62.59 -24.56
C GLN A 54 -38.63 -62.11 -25.91
N ILE A 55 -37.83 -61.45 -26.76
CA ILE A 55 -38.32 -60.83 -28.00
C ILE A 55 -37.78 -61.58 -29.24
N PRO A 56 -38.60 -61.83 -30.29
CA PRO A 56 -38.15 -62.41 -31.56
C PRO A 56 -37.09 -61.54 -32.27
N GLU A 57 -36.14 -62.16 -32.98
CA GLU A 57 -34.90 -61.52 -33.49
C GLU A 57 -35.11 -60.21 -34.28
N ASN A 58 -36.26 -60.10 -34.95
CA ASN A 58 -36.58 -59.04 -35.90
C ASN A 58 -36.77 -57.67 -35.22
N ALA A 59 -37.08 -57.64 -33.92
CA ALA A 59 -37.34 -56.40 -33.16
C ALA A 59 -36.17 -55.96 -32.27
N LYS A 60 -35.14 -56.81 -32.08
CA LYS A 60 -33.99 -56.51 -31.19
C LYS A 60 -33.17 -55.31 -31.67
N TRP A 61 -32.94 -55.21 -32.98
CA TRP A 61 -32.13 -54.13 -33.57
C TRP A 61 -32.76 -52.74 -33.44
N PHE A 62 -34.09 -52.64 -33.55
CA PHE A 62 -34.80 -51.36 -33.39
C PHE A 62 -34.72 -50.82 -31.96
N ILE A 63 -34.82 -51.71 -30.96
CA ILE A 63 -34.78 -51.31 -29.54
C ILE A 63 -33.36 -50.93 -29.12
N ILE A 64 -32.33 -51.62 -29.63
CA ILE A 64 -30.93 -51.28 -29.38
C ILE A 64 -30.56 -49.93 -30.02
N ALA A 65 -31.03 -49.65 -31.24
CA ALA A 65 -30.81 -48.36 -31.89
C ALA A 65 -31.51 -47.20 -31.15
N ALA A 66 -32.74 -47.41 -30.68
CA ALA A 66 -33.48 -46.40 -29.91
C ALA A 66 -32.83 -46.08 -28.56
N THR A 67 -32.33 -47.10 -27.84
CA THR A 67 -31.64 -46.93 -26.56
C THR A 67 -30.27 -46.25 -26.70
N LEU A 68 -29.50 -46.59 -27.73
CA LEU A 68 -28.26 -45.89 -28.07
C LEU A 68 -28.50 -44.43 -28.49
N GLY A 69 -29.58 -44.17 -29.25
CA GLY A 69 -29.98 -42.83 -29.66
C GLY A 69 -30.40 -41.94 -28.48
N LEU A 70 -31.18 -42.47 -27.54
CA LEU A 70 -31.57 -41.77 -26.31
C LEU A 70 -30.37 -41.53 -25.38
N GLY A 71 -29.46 -42.51 -25.28
CA GLY A 71 -28.20 -42.35 -24.55
C GLY A 71 -27.30 -41.26 -25.14
N PHE A 72 -27.20 -41.22 -26.48
CA PHE A 72 -26.45 -40.18 -27.18
C PHE A 72 -27.06 -38.78 -27.00
N LEU A 73 -28.39 -38.64 -27.10
CA LEU A 73 -29.11 -37.40 -26.85
C LEU A 73 -28.95 -36.90 -25.41
N TYR A 74 -28.93 -37.80 -24.42
CA TYR A 74 -28.72 -37.47 -23.02
C TYR A 74 -27.26 -37.06 -22.71
N ILE A 75 -26.28 -37.69 -23.37
CA ILE A 75 -24.87 -37.27 -23.30
C ILE A 75 -24.71 -35.89 -23.95
N LEU A 76 -25.39 -35.64 -25.07
CA LEU A 76 -25.38 -34.36 -25.77
C LEU A 76 -26.04 -33.24 -24.93
N SER A 77 -27.15 -33.53 -24.24
CA SER A 77 -27.83 -32.57 -23.35
C SER A 77 -26.98 -32.23 -22.12
N ASN A 78 -26.26 -33.19 -21.55
CA ASN A 78 -25.30 -32.93 -20.47
C ASN A 78 -24.04 -32.19 -20.94
N ALA A 79 -23.56 -32.48 -22.15
CA ALA A 79 -22.43 -31.76 -22.75
C ALA A 79 -22.79 -30.29 -23.03
N THR A 80 -24.00 -30.02 -23.53
CA THR A 80 -24.51 -28.66 -23.79
C THR A 80 -24.86 -27.90 -22.51
N ALA A 81 -25.39 -28.56 -21.47
CA ALA A 81 -25.56 -27.97 -20.14
C ALA A 81 -24.22 -27.61 -19.47
N GLY A 82 -23.15 -28.36 -19.75
CA GLY A 82 -21.77 -28.04 -19.35
C GLY A 82 -21.18 -26.83 -20.08
N LEU A 83 -21.55 -26.59 -21.35
CA LEU A 83 -21.17 -25.38 -22.08
C LEU A 83 -21.91 -24.13 -21.59
N GLY A 84 -23.21 -24.24 -21.25
CA GLY A 84 -24.00 -23.11 -20.75
C GLY A 84 -23.49 -22.51 -19.43
N LYS A 85 -22.90 -23.33 -18.55
CA LYS A 85 -22.28 -22.87 -17.30
C LYS A 85 -20.93 -22.17 -17.47
N ARG A 86 -20.25 -22.34 -18.61
CA ARG A 86 -18.95 -21.70 -18.91
C ARG A 86 -19.08 -20.30 -19.54
N LEU A 87 -20.30 -19.88 -19.89
CA LEU A 87 -20.58 -18.61 -20.59
C LEU A 87 -21.32 -17.56 -19.74
N MET A 88 -21.63 -17.85 -18.47
CA MET A 88 -22.17 -16.86 -17.53
C MET A 88 -21.08 -16.31 -16.59
N PRO A 89 -21.15 -15.02 -16.19
CA PRO A 89 -20.21 -14.44 -15.25
C PRO A 89 -20.22 -15.24 -13.94
N MET A 90 -19.05 -15.68 -13.49
CA MET A 90 -18.91 -16.45 -12.26
C MET A 90 -19.22 -15.57 -11.05
N GLU A 91 -20.35 -15.82 -10.39
CA GLU A 91 -20.49 -15.50 -8.95
C GLU A 91 -19.49 -16.38 -8.18
N SER A 92 -18.34 -15.84 -7.78
CA SER A 92 -17.48 -16.54 -6.81
C SER A 92 -18.19 -16.53 -5.45
N LYS A 93 -18.73 -17.67 -5.02
CA LYS A 93 -19.46 -17.84 -3.74
C LYS A 93 -18.53 -18.15 -2.55
N GLU A 94 -17.23 -17.97 -2.75
CA GLU A 94 -16.19 -18.17 -1.75
C GLU A 94 -16.24 -17.05 -0.69
N PRO A 95 -16.46 -17.40 0.60
CA PRO A 95 -16.55 -16.41 1.67
C PRO A 95 -15.15 -15.96 2.12
N LYS A 96 -14.92 -14.64 2.17
CA LYS A 96 -13.74 -14.04 2.82
C LYS A 96 -14.12 -13.47 4.19
N LEU A 97 -13.29 -13.70 5.21
CA LEU A 97 -13.38 -12.98 6.47
C LEU A 97 -12.81 -11.55 6.30
N ILE A 98 -13.69 -10.54 6.35
CA ILE A 98 -13.33 -9.14 6.07
C ILE A 98 -12.94 -8.38 7.36
N VAL A 99 -13.57 -8.70 8.49
CA VAL A 99 -13.26 -8.16 9.82
C VAL A 99 -13.30 -9.32 10.83
N ASP A 100 -12.25 -9.45 11.63
CA ASP A 100 -12.19 -10.41 12.73
C ASP A 100 -12.03 -9.70 14.08
N ASN A 101 -13.03 -9.86 14.94
CA ASN A 101 -13.03 -9.34 16.30
C ASN A 101 -13.02 -10.46 17.36
N SER A 102 -12.76 -11.71 16.97
CA SER A 102 -12.87 -12.89 17.85
C SER A 102 -11.98 -12.85 19.10
N TYR A 103 -10.88 -12.10 19.07
CA TYR A 103 -9.95 -11.97 20.20
C TYR A 103 -10.05 -10.63 20.95
N ARG A 104 -11.08 -9.81 20.66
CA ARG A 104 -11.27 -8.52 21.32
C ARG A 104 -12.34 -8.62 22.41
N TYR A 105 -11.97 -8.19 23.63
CA TYR A 105 -12.88 -8.10 24.78
C TYR A 105 -13.52 -6.72 24.95
N SER A 106 -13.04 -5.71 24.21
CA SER A 106 -13.59 -4.35 24.18
C SER A 106 -14.28 -4.06 22.85
N ALA A 107 -15.33 -3.24 22.89
CA ALA A 107 -15.97 -2.75 21.67
C ALA A 107 -14.96 -1.99 20.78
N PRO A 108 -15.01 -2.14 19.45
CA PRO A 108 -14.08 -1.46 18.56
C PRO A 108 -14.31 0.05 18.59
N PHE A 109 -13.24 0.83 18.74
CA PHE A 109 -13.25 2.28 18.52
C PHE A 109 -12.43 2.58 17.27
N VAL A 110 -13.05 3.18 16.26
CA VAL A 110 -12.41 3.50 14.98
C VAL A 110 -12.48 5.00 14.74
N ASP A 111 -11.33 5.65 14.78
CA ASP A 111 -11.17 7.04 14.35
C ASP A 111 -11.02 7.07 12.81
N ALA A 112 -11.96 7.75 12.16
CA ALA A 112 -12.02 7.91 10.71
C ALA A 112 -11.90 9.38 10.27
N THR A 113 -11.37 10.23 11.15
CA THR A 113 -11.08 11.64 10.86
C THR A 113 -10.14 11.77 9.66
N GLY A 114 -10.47 12.66 8.71
CA GLY A 114 -9.65 12.91 7.50
C GLY A 114 -9.54 11.73 6.52
N THR A 115 -10.35 10.67 6.69
CA THR A 115 -10.29 9.50 5.81
C THR A 115 -10.88 9.77 4.42
N ARG A 116 -10.32 9.12 3.40
CA ARG A 116 -10.85 9.11 2.02
C ARG A 116 -11.90 8.01 1.83
N ALA A 117 -12.72 8.10 0.78
CA ALA A 117 -13.81 7.15 0.47
C ALA A 117 -13.49 5.68 0.78
N GLY A 118 -12.41 5.14 0.20
CA GLY A 118 -12.06 3.72 0.34
C GLY A 118 -11.68 3.32 1.77
N ALA A 119 -11.06 4.23 2.52
CA ALA A 119 -10.74 4.00 3.93
C ALA A 119 -11.98 4.10 4.83
N LEU A 120 -12.95 4.96 4.50
CA LEU A 120 -14.20 5.12 5.26
C LEU A 120 -15.21 3.99 4.94
N LEU A 121 -15.51 3.81 3.66
CA LEU A 121 -16.63 3.02 3.13
C LEU A 121 -16.20 1.63 2.62
N GLY A 122 -14.89 1.36 2.56
CA GLY A 122 -14.34 0.13 1.98
C GLY A 122 -14.06 0.28 0.50
N ASP A 123 -13.18 -0.58 -0.01
CA ASP A 123 -12.71 -0.54 -1.40
C ASP A 123 -12.44 -1.95 -1.93
N VAL A 124 -12.31 -2.06 -3.24
CA VAL A 124 -11.85 -3.28 -3.92
C VAL A 124 -10.53 -2.98 -4.59
N ARG A 125 -9.46 -3.63 -4.13
CA ARG A 125 -8.11 -3.41 -4.67
C ARG A 125 -8.09 -3.61 -6.19
N HIS A 126 -7.26 -2.81 -6.85
CA HIS A 126 -6.89 -3.06 -8.23
C HIS A 126 -6.25 -4.46 -8.35
N ASP A 127 -6.49 -5.12 -9.47
CA ASP A 127 -5.90 -6.43 -9.74
C ASP A 127 -4.37 -6.36 -9.70
N PRO A 128 -3.68 -7.09 -8.81
CA PRO A 128 -2.23 -7.08 -8.71
C PRO A 128 -1.61 -7.65 -9.99
N LEU A 129 -0.71 -6.89 -10.62
CA LEU A 129 -0.02 -7.31 -11.84
C LEU A 129 0.87 -8.53 -11.57
N GLN A 130 0.53 -9.68 -12.17
CA GLN A 130 1.36 -10.88 -12.22
C GLN A 130 2.03 -10.94 -13.59
N CYS A 131 3.23 -10.36 -13.74
CA CYS A 131 3.90 -10.30 -15.04
C CYS A 131 5.42 -10.44 -14.87
N VAL A 132 6.09 -10.72 -15.98
CA VAL A 132 7.55 -10.76 -16.07
C VAL A 132 8.04 -9.73 -17.09
N PRO A 133 9.24 -9.13 -16.91
CA PRO A 133 9.85 -8.27 -17.93
C PRO A 133 10.05 -8.98 -19.28
N GLY A 134 10.07 -8.20 -20.36
CA GLY A 134 10.16 -8.74 -21.72
C GLY A 134 11.44 -9.52 -22.06
N ASP A 135 12.52 -9.30 -21.31
CA ASP A 135 13.81 -9.96 -21.49
C ASP A 135 13.90 -11.35 -20.85
N GLN A 136 12.88 -11.77 -20.09
CA GLN A 136 12.82 -13.11 -19.50
C GLN A 136 12.50 -14.17 -20.57
N PHE A 137 13.08 -15.36 -20.42
CA PHE A 137 12.93 -16.47 -21.36
C PHE A 137 11.86 -17.45 -20.89
N VAL A 138 11.00 -17.88 -21.80
CA VAL A 138 10.01 -18.93 -21.59
C VAL A 138 10.49 -20.22 -22.27
N ASN A 139 10.28 -21.36 -21.62
CA ASN A 139 10.56 -22.66 -22.22
C ASN A 139 9.41 -23.10 -23.13
N LEU A 140 9.70 -23.26 -24.43
CA LEU A 140 8.79 -23.92 -25.37
C LEU A 140 8.64 -25.41 -25.05
N ALA A 141 7.61 -26.06 -25.59
CA ALA A 141 7.36 -27.50 -25.41
C ALA A 141 8.56 -28.40 -25.76
N ASN A 142 9.32 -28.03 -26.79
CA ASN A 142 10.54 -28.75 -27.16
C ASN A 142 11.74 -28.46 -26.24
N GLY A 143 11.62 -27.53 -25.28
CA GLY A 143 12.68 -27.15 -24.34
C GLY A 143 13.55 -25.98 -24.80
N LYS A 144 13.29 -25.40 -25.99
CA LYS A 144 14.00 -24.18 -26.42
C LYS A 144 13.58 -22.98 -25.57
N LEU A 145 14.55 -22.14 -25.21
CA LEU A 145 14.31 -20.86 -24.54
C LEU A 145 14.03 -19.76 -25.58
N VAL A 146 12.96 -18.98 -25.38
CA VAL A 146 12.62 -17.82 -26.22
C VAL A 146 12.19 -16.66 -25.33
N LYS A 147 12.62 -15.43 -25.64
CA LYS A 147 12.20 -14.25 -24.87
C LYS A 147 10.69 -14.08 -24.94
N ILE A 148 10.06 -13.75 -23.81
CA ILE A 148 8.61 -13.59 -23.75
C ILE A 148 8.13 -12.45 -24.66
N SER A 149 8.93 -11.38 -24.81
CA SER A 149 8.60 -10.29 -25.75
C SER A 149 8.56 -10.77 -27.20
N GLU A 150 9.48 -11.64 -27.61
CA GLU A 150 9.53 -12.21 -28.97
C GLU A 150 8.33 -13.13 -29.26
N LEU A 151 7.75 -13.76 -28.23
CA LEU A 151 6.54 -14.57 -28.34
C LEU A 151 5.27 -13.72 -28.40
N VAL A 152 5.20 -12.66 -27.59
CA VAL A 152 3.96 -11.89 -27.37
C VAL A 152 3.82 -10.68 -28.30
N ASP A 153 4.90 -9.96 -28.59
CA ASP A 153 4.85 -8.74 -29.41
C ASP A 153 4.27 -8.98 -30.81
N PRO A 154 4.58 -10.07 -31.54
CA PRO A 154 3.97 -10.34 -32.85
C PRO A 154 2.45 -10.60 -32.81
N LEU A 155 1.90 -10.87 -31.61
CA LEU A 155 0.49 -11.21 -31.41
C LEU A 155 -0.34 -10.02 -30.94
N LEU A 156 0.29 -8.90 -30.55
CA LEU A 156 -0.34 -7.72 -29.96
C LEU A 156 0.17 -6.40 -30.58
N ASP A 157 -0.77 -5.59 -31.08
CA ASP A 157 -0.50 -4.22 -31.50
C ASP A 157 -0.55 -3.26 -30.28
N GLY A 158 0.58 -3.16 -29.56
CA GLY A 158 0.72 -2.26 -28.40
C GLY A 158 0.40 -2.90 -27.05
N ALA A 159 0.06 -2.09 -26.05
CA ALA A 159 -0.30 -2.58 -24.71
C ALA A 159 -1.73 -3.13 -24.71
N GLY A 160 -1.93 -4.34 -24.19
CA GLY A 160 -3.25 -4.97 -24.14
C GLY A 160 -3.18 -6.45 -23.77
N HIS A 161 -4.29 -7.14 -24.01
CA HIS A 161 -4.40 -8.59 -23.88
C HIS A 161 -5.17 -9.14 -25.07
N ARG A 162 -4.86 -10.38 -25.47
CA ARG A 162 -5.55 -11.05 -26.56
C ARG A 162 -5.66 -12.53 -26.28
N LYS A 163 -6.85 -13.09 -26.53
CA LYS A 163 -7.07 -14.53 -26.60
C LYS A 163 -6.69 -15.02 -27.99
N LEU A 164 -5.88 -16.08 -28.05
CA LEU A 164 -5.37 -16.64 -29.30
C LEU A 164 -6.45 -17.48 -29.99
N LYS A 165 -6.49 -17.38 -31.33
CA LYS A 165 -7.33 -18.27 -32.16
C LYS A 165 -6.73 -19.69 -32.17
N PRO A 166 -7.52 -20.75 -32.46
CA PRO A 166 -7.02 -22.12 -32.44
C PRO A 166 -5.77 -22.38 -33.30
N ASN A 167 -5.60 -21.65 -34.41
CA ASN A 167 -4.44 -21.72 -35.31
C ASN A 167 -3.23 -20.89 -34.84
N GLU A 168 -3.38 -20.07 -33.81
CA GLU A 168 -2.33 -19.22 -33.22
C GLU A 168 -1.83 -19.78 -31.88
N VAL A 169 -2.44 -20.86 -31.37
CA VAL A 169 -2.04 -21.51 -30.11
C VAL A 169 -0.67 -22.16 -30.28
N PHE A 170 0.22 -21.86 -29.34
CA PHE A 170 1.52 -22.50 -29.22
C PHE A 170 1.67 -23.17 -27.85
N GLU A 171 2.69 -24.00 -27.68
CA GLU A 171 2.89 -24.78 -26.46
C GLU A 171 4.17 -24.38 -25.73
N VAL A 172 4.04 -24.19 -24.41
CA VAL A 172 5.14 -23.96 -23.48
C VAL A 172 5.24 -25.13 -22.51
N LEU A 173 6.35 -25.27 -21.78
CA LEU A 173 6.47 -26.29 -20.74
C LEU A 173 5.77 -25.82 -19.46
N GLY A 174 4.67 -26.51 -19.13
CA GLY A 174 3.93 -26.38 -17.88
C GLY A 174 4.28 -27.51 -16.91
N GLY A 175 4.08 -27.23 -15.62
CA GLY A 175 4.18 -28.17 -14.52
C GLY A 175 2.84 -28.84 -14.21
N TYR A 176 2.86 -30.15 -14.00
CA TYR A 176 1.71 -30.94 -13.56
C TYR A 176 1.95 -31.40 -12.12
N ASP A 177 1.48 -30.61 -11.16
CA ASP A 177 1.87 -30.71 -9.75
C ASP A 177 1.54 -32.06 -9.13
N ASN A 178 0.38 -32.66 -9.44
CA ASN A 178 0.00 -33.99 -8.96
C ASN A 178 0.97 -35.11 -9.38
N ARG A 179 1.75 -34.89 -10.45
CA ARG A 179 2.72 -35.85 -11.00
C ARG A 179 4.17 -35.35 -10.90
N TYR A 180 4.39 -34.15 -10.36
CA TYR A 180 5.69 -33.50 -10.25
C TYR A 180 6.50 -33.57 -11.55
N CYS A 181 5.82 -33.39 -12.69
CA CYS A 181 6.42 -33.53 -14.01
C CYS A 181 6.13 -32.36 -14.94
N TYR A 182 7.03 -32.12 -15.90
CA TYR A 182 6.82 -31.13 -16.95
C TYR A 182 6.25 -31.79 -18.20
N SER A 183 5.29 -31.13 -18.82
CA SER A 183 4.71 -31.55 -20.09
C SER A 183 4.24 -30.33 -20.89
N PRO A 184 4.10 -30.44 -22.22
CA PRO A 184 3.54 -29.36 -23.02
C PRO A 184 2.21 -28.87 -22.47
N SER A 185 2.04 -27.54 -22.47
CA SER A 185 0.86 -26.81 -22.02
C SER A 185 0.52 -25.77 -23.08
N LYS A 186 -0.72 -25.81 -23.59
CA LYS A 186 -1.18 -24.86 -24.61
C LYS A 186 -1.31 -23.46 -24.05
N VAL A 187 -0.95 -22.46 -24.84
CA VAL A 187 -1.13 -21.03 -24.53
C VAL A 187 -2.39 -20.53 -25.23
N TYR A 188 -3.34 -20.01 -24.46
CA TYR A 188 -4.62 -19.50 -24.97
C TYR A 188 -4.71 -17.98 -24.96
N GLY A 189 -3.83 -17.29 -24.24
CA GLY A 189 -3.87 -15.84 -24.14
C GLY A 189 -2.51 -15.24 -23.87
N VAL A 190 -2.32 -14.02 -24.36
CA VAL A 190 -1.08 -13.25 -24.20
C VAL A 190 -1.40 -11.86 -23.70
N TYR A 191 -0.52 -11.33 -22.84
CA TYR A 191 -0.69 -10.05 -22.16
C TYR A 191 0.57 -9.22 -22.28
N LYS A 192 0.41 -7.92 -22.52
CA LYS A 192 1.47 -6.92 -22.57
C LYS A 192 0.98 -5.63 -21.93
N ARG A 193 1.73 -5.09 -20.98
CA ARG A 193 1.35 -3.83 -20.31
C ARG A 193 2.57 -2.97 -20.04
N ARG A 194 2.40 -1.64 -20.14
CA ARG A 194 3.43 -0.70 -19.69
C ARG A 194 3.51 -0.71 -18.16
N TYR A 195 4.72 -0.82 -17.63
CA TYR A 195 5.01 -0.90 -16.19
C TYR A 195 6.17 0.03 -15.85
N ASN A 196 5.99 0.82 -14.80
CA ASN A 196 6.99 1.76 -14.30
C ASN A 196 7.01 1.72 -12.77
N SER A 197 7.62 0.68 -12.21
CA SER A 197 7.69 0.42 -10.77
C SER A 197 8.79 -0.62 -10.50
N GLU A 198 8.86 -1.12 -9.28
CA GLU A 198 9.85 -2.12 -8.87
C GLU A 198 9.50 -3.53 -9.38
N VAL A 199 10.53 -4.30 -9.72
CA VAL A 199 10.50 -5.74 -9.96
C VAL A 199 11.43 -6.43 -8.97
N TYR A 200 11.14 -7.69 -8.67
CA TYR A 200 11.95 -8.56 -7.82
C TYR A 200 12.85 -9.43 -8.69
N GLU A 201 14.15 -9.33 -8.48
CA GLU A 201 15.17 -10.19 -9.07
C GLU A 201 15.57 -11.26 -8.06
N ILE A 202 15.28 -12.53 -8.39
CA ILE A 202 15.50 -13.69 -7.53
C ILE A 202 16.61 -14.53 -8.14
N LYS A 203 17.61 -14.90 -7.33
CA LYS A 203 18.75 -15.71 -7.75
C LYS A 203 18.90 -16.97 -6.89
N THR A 204 19.12 -18.10 -7.54
CA THR A 204 19.28 -19.41 -6.93
C THR A 204 20.74 -19.82 -6.77
N ARG A 205 21.01 -20.84 -5.95
CA ARG A 205 22.36 -21.35 -5.66
C ARG A 205 23.09 -21.92 -6.89
N ARG A 206 22.36 -22.52 -7.85
CA ARG A 206 22.92 -22.96 -9.15
C ARG A 206 23.00 -21.83 -10.18
N GLY A 207 22.60 -20.61 -9.81
CA GLY A 207 22.81 -19.40 -10.59
C GLY A 207 21.70 -19.09 -11.61
N TYR A 208 20.55 -19.74 -11.52
CA TYR A 208 19.35 -19.31 -12.25
C TYR A 208 18.85 -17.99 -11.66
N THR A 209 18.42 -17.09 -12.53
CA THR A 209 17.91 -15.76 -12.19
C THR A 209 16.56 -15.53 -12.84
N ILE A 210 15.59 -14.96 -12.12
CA ILE A 210 14.31 -14.54 -12.68
C ILE A 210 13.96 -13.14 -12.17
N GLN A 211 13.40 -12.30 -13.06
CA GLN A 211 12.82 -11.01 -12.70
C GLN A 211 11.30 -11.06 -12.87
N VAL A 212 10.56 -10.61 -11.86
CA VAL A 212 9.09 -10.67 -11.85
C VAL A 212 8.48 -9.46 -11.12
N THR A 213 7.22 -9.12 -11.38
CA THR A 213 6.50 -8.12 -10.58
C THR A 213 6.26 -8.60 -9.15
N PRO A 214 6.06 -7.71 -8.16
CA PRO A 214 5.92 -8.07 -6.73
C PRO A 214 4.92 -9.19 -6.45
N ASN A 215 3.80 -9.19 -7.18
CA ASN A 215 2.71 -10.13 -6.96
C ASN A 215 2.78 -11.37 -7.87
N HIS A 216 3.79 -11.49 -8.72
CA HIS A 216 3.89 -12.64 -9.61
C HIS A 216 4.22 -13.91 -8.80
N PRO A 217 3.40 -14.96 -8.90
CA PRO A 217 3.58 -16.18 -8.12
C PRO A 217 4.72 -17.06 -8.67
N VAL A 218 5.63 -17.44 -7.78
CA VAL A 218 6.73 -18.38 -8.08
C VAL A 218 6.52 -19.65 -7.26
N ALA A 219 6.73 -20.81 -7.87
CA ALA A 219 6.55 -22.10 -7.21
C ALA A 219 7.70 -22.37 -6.23
N LYS A 220 7.35 -22.68 -4.98
CA LYS A 220 8.25 -23.22 -3.97
C LYS A 220 7.74 -24.58 -3.48
N ILE A 221 8.64 -25.36 -2.92
CA ILE A 221 8.29 -26.59 -2.19
C ILE A 221 8.16 -26.25 -0.70
N SER A 222 7.14 -26.80 -0.05
CA SER A 222 6.91 -26.69 1.40
C SER A 222 7.48 -27.89 2.16
N ASP A 223 7.67 -27.74 3.47
CA ASP A 223 8.34 -28.72 4.32
C ASP A 223 7.63 -30.09 4.38
N ASP A 224 6.35 -30.12 4.01
CA ASP A 224 5.49 -31.30 3.90
C ASP A 224 5.51 -31.97 2.51
N GLY A 225 6.23 -31.38 1.55
CA GLY A 225 6.34 -31.85 0.17
C GLY A 225 5.24 -31.36 -0.78
N THR A 226 4.37 -30.44 -0.34
CA THR A 226 3.39 -29.77 -1.21
C THR A 226 4.04 -28.61 -1.98
N ILE A 227 3.40 -28.19 -3.08
CA ILE A 227 3.86 -27.10 -3.93
C ILE A 227 3.01 -25.88 -3.63
N ASP A 228 3.67 -24.81 -3.20
CA ASP A 228 3.03 -23.52 -2.95
C ASP A 228 3.45 -22.50 -3.99
N TYR A 229 2.49 -21.71 -4.46
CA TYR A 229 2.74 -20.58 -5.32
C TYR A 229 2.70 -19.29 -4.50
N ILE A 230 3.87 -18.70 -4.26
CA ILE A 230 4.01 -17.52 -3.41
C ILE A 230 4.36 -16.29 -4.24
N GLU A 231 3.72 -15.17 -3.94
CA GLU A 231 4.02 -13.86 -4.51
C GLU A 231 5.49 -13.49 -4.27
N ALA A 232 6.17 -12.98 -5.29
CA ALA A 232 7.59 -12.66 -5.22
C ALA A 232 7.98 -11.74 -4.05
N GLU A 233 7.09 -10.83 -3.63
CA GLU A 233 7.32 -9.94 -2.48
C GLU A 233 7.29 -10.63 -1.11
N ARG A 234 6.69 -11.82 -1.03
CA ARG A 234 6.61 -12.64 0.19
C ARG A 234 7.62 -13.80 0.19
N LEU A 235 8.44 -13.92 -0.85
CA LEU A 235 9.50 -14.91 -0.89
C LEU A 235 10.60 -14.55 0.09
N GLU A 236 11.05 -15.55 0.83
CA GLU A 236 12.14 -15.43 1.79
C GLU A 236 13.42 -16.07 1.24
N LYS A 237 14.56 -15.55 1.67
CA LYS A 237 15.85 -16.16 1.40
C LYS A 237 15.90 -17.56 2.04
N ASN A 238 16.61 -18.50 1.43
CA ASN A 238 16.68 -19.93 1.81
C ASN A 238 15.44 -20.77 1.48
N ALA A 239 14.36 -20.18 0.95
CA ALA A 239 13.28 -20.98 0.36
C ALA A 239 13.79 -21.74 -0.88
N TYR A 240 13.16 -22.87 -1.21
CA TYR A 240 13.54 -23.71 -2.35
C TYR A 240 12.56 -23.57 -3.49
N LEU A 241 13.04 -23.06 -4.63
CA LEU A 241 12.27 -22.95 -5.86
C LEU A 241 12.24 -24.27 -6.62
N ILE A 242 11.24 -24.40 -7.49
CA ILE A 242 11.06 -25.58 -8.34
C ILE A 242 11.63 -25.33 -9.74
N LEU A 243 12.59 -26.18 -10.12
CA LEU A 243 13.29 -26.16 -11.41
C LEU A 243 13.21 -27.54 -12.10
N PRO A 244 13.57 -27.64 -13.39
CA PRO A 244 13.71 -28.94 -14.04
C PRO A 244 14.87 -29.78 -13.51
N TYR A 245 14.55 -30.99 -13.04
CA TYR A 245 15.51 -32.10 -12.92
C TYR A 245 15.88 -32.65 -14.30
N ARG A 246 14.86 -32.82 -15.16
CA ARG A 246 15.00 -33.28 -16.53
C ARG A 246 13.89 -32.66 -17.39
N LEU A 247 14.21 -32.36 -18.65
CA LEU A 247 13.20 -31.92 -19.62
C LEU A 247 12.70 -33.10 -20.48
N PRO A 248 11.46 -33.04 -21.01
CA PRO A 248 10.94 -34.04 -21.93
C PRO A 248 11.85 -34.22 -23.16
N ILE A 249 12.05 -35.48 -23.57
CA ILE A 249 12.82 -35.84 -24.78
C ILE A 249 11.86 -36.42 -25.81
N ASN A 250 12.03 -36.00 -27.07
CA ASN A 250 11.27 -36.55 -28.18
C ASN A 250 11.82 -37.93 -28.57
N LYS A 251 10.94 -38.90 -28.86
CA LYS A 251 11.33 -40.32 -28.93
C LYS A 251 11.75 -40.80 -30.33
N LYS A 252 11.71 -39.97 -31.37
CA LYS A 252 12.05 -40.38 -32.74
C LYS A 252 12.70 -39.24 -33.54
N SER A 253 13.98 -39.40 -33.82
CA SER A 253 14.75 -38.63 -34.80
C SER A 253 15.77 -39.57 -35.45
N ASN A 254 16.17 -39.23 -36.67
CA ASN A 254 17.21 -39.96 -37.41
C ASN A 254 18.10 -38.92 -38.10
N ALA A 255 18.77 -38.12 -37.27
CA ALA A 255 19.66 -37.08 -37.74
C ALA A 255 21.01 -37.67 -38.13
N ASP A 256 21.56 -37.18 -39.24
CA ASP A 256 22.88 -37.56 -39.68
C ASP A 256 23.95 -37.05 -38.69
N LEU A 257 24.68 -37.98 -38.09
CA LEU A 257 25.70 -37.72 -37.06
C LEU A 257 26.86 -36.86 -37.58
N ASP A 258 27.21 -36.96 -38.86
CA ASP A 258 28.29 -36.16 -39.46
C ASP A 258 27.84 -34.70 -39.64
N ASN A 259 26.57 -34.49 -40.01
CA ASN A 259 25.95 -33.18 -40.07
C ASN A 259 25.83 -32.54 -38.67
N LEU A 260 25.46 -33.32 -37.64
CA LEU A 260 25.41 -32.85 -36.25
C LEU A 260 26.80 -32.46 -35.74
N THR A 261 27.83 -33.24 -36.09
CA THR A 261 29.22 -32.96 -35.74
C THR A 261 29.68 -31.65 -36.37
N PHE A 262 29.37 -31.44 -37.66
CA PHE A 262 29.67 -30.18 -38.36
C PHE A 262 29.02 -28.98 -37.69
N LEU A 263 27.72 -29.09 -37.35
CA LEU A 263 26.99 -28.01 -36.67
C LEU A 263 27.55 -27.71 -35.28
N ALA A 264 27.90 -28.74 -34.51
CA ALA A 264 28.51 -28.59 -33.21
C ALA A 264 29.85 -27.84 -33.30
N TYR A 265 30.70 -28.21 -34.26
CA TYR A 265 31.97 -27.52 -34.50
C TYR A 265 31.77 -26.08 -34.98
N LEU A 266 30.77 -25.85 -35.84
CA LEU A 266 30.43 -24.53 -36.33
C LEU A 266 29.97 -23.61 -35.20
N LEU A 267 29.17 -24.13 -34.27
CA LEU A 267 28.75 -23.40 -33.08
C LEU A 267 29.91 -23.14 -32.12
N ALA A 268 30.84 -24.08 -31.97
CA ALA A 268 32.01 -23.93 -31.10
C ALA A 268 32.98 -22.86 -31.61
N ASP A 269 33.63 -23.06 -32.78
CA ASP A 269 34.73 -22.21 -33.24
C ASP A 269 34.60 -21.76 -34.72
N GLY A 270 33.49 -22.05 -35.40
CA GLY A 270 33.25 -21.61 -36.78
C GLY A 270 32.73 -20.17 -36.92
N TYR A 271 32.80 -19.61 -38.13
CA TYR A 271 32.31 -18.28 -38.49
C TYR A 271 31.51 -18.37 -39.80
N ILE A 272 30.31 -17.78 -39.82
CA ILE A 272 29.43 -17.77 -41.00
C ILE A 272 29.50 -16.37 -41.62
N GLY A 273 30.25 -16.26 -42.72
CA GLY A 273 30.34 -15.04 -43.50
C GLY A 273 29.18 -14.89 -44.51
N PRO A 274 29.22 -13.84 -45.35
CA PRO A 274 28.19 -13.60 -46.37
C PRO A 274 28.07 -14.73 -47.41
N GLN A 275 29.19 -15.31 -47.82
CA GLN A 275 29.28 -16.33 -48.88
C GLN A 275 30.12 -17.56 -48.51
N SER A 276 30.79 -17.55 -47.36
CA SER A 276 31.66 -18.65 -46.93
C SER A 276 31.44 -19.00 -45.45
N VAL A 277 31.74 -20.25 -45.11
CA VAL A 277 31.84 -20.73 -43.73
C VAL A 277 33.31 -21.01 -43.45
N SER A 278 33.82 -20.54 -42.33
CA SER A 278 35.23 -20.74 -41.99
C SER A 278 35.44 -21.23 -40.57
N PHE A 279 36.52 -21.96 -40.33
CA PHE A 279 36.97 -22.39 -39.01
C PHE A 279 38.40 -21.92 -38.81
N LYS A 280 38.69 -21.30 -37.67
CA LYS A 280 40.04 -20.86 -37.30
C LYS A 280 40.49 -21.60 -36.04
N VAL A 281 41.35 -22.59 -36.21
CA VAL A 281 41.81 -23.47 -35.13
C VAL A 281 43.32 -23.49 -35.00
N LYS A 282 43.83 -23.67 -33.77
CA LYS A 282 45.27 -23.67 -33.49
C LYS A 282 45.82 -25.05 -33.14
N LYS A 283 45.04 -25.90 -32.47
CA LYS A 283 45.55 -27.17 -31.95
C LYS A 283 45.51 -28.25 -33.03
N GLU A 284 46.55 -29.08 -33.09
CA GLU A 284 46.70 -30.09 -34.14
C GLU A 284 45.56 -31.12 -34.18
N PHE A 285 45.04 -31.54 -33.03
CA PHE A 285 43.92 -32.48 -32.99
C PHE A 285 42.61 -31.86 -33.52
N GLU A 286 42.34 -30.58 -33.20
CA GLU A 286 41.17 -29.83 -33.69
C GLU A 286 41.21 -29.71 -35.22
N ILE A 287 42.40 -29.50 -35.79
CA ILE A 287 42.64 -29.46 -37.24
C ILE A 287 42.27 -30.80 -37.87
N LYS A 288 42.74 -31.93 -37.31
CA LYS A 288 42.44 -33.27 -37.82
C LYS A 288 40.95 -33.60 -37.74
N GLU A 289 40.27 -33.19 -36.67
CA GLU A 289 38.83 -33.42 -36.49
C GLU A 289 37.98 -32.62 -37.49
N ILE A 290 38.26 -31.33 -37.63
CA ILE A 290 37.54 -30.49 -38.61
C ILE A 290 37.77 -31.05 -40.01
N GLU A 291 39.01 -31.37 -40.36
CA GLU A 291 39.33 -31.93 -41.68
C GLU A 291 38.58 -33.25 -41.95
N ARG A 292 38.52 -34.15 -40.96
CA ARG A 292 37.72 -35.40 -41.06
C ARG A 292 36.24 -35.10 -41.25
N CYS A 293 35.69 -34.15 -40.48
CA CYS A 293 34.28 -33.75 -40.55
C CYS A 293 33.92 -33.17 -41.92
N LEU A 294 34.78 -32.31 -42.47
CA LEU A 294 34.56 -31.69 -43.79
C LEU A 294 34.59 -32.75 -44.91
N LYS A 295 35.51 -33.71 -44.84
CA LYS A 295 35.59 -34.83 -45.79
C LYS A 295 34.37 -35.75 -45.69
N ALA A 296 33.94 -36.10 -44.48
CA ALA A 296 32.75 -36.94 -44.26
C ALA A 296 31.48 -36.32 -44.87
N ASN A 297 31.31 -35.00 -44.72
CA ASN A 297 30.19 -34.25 -45.29
C ASN A 297 30.38 -33.88 -46.79
N LYS A 298 31.48 -34.30 -47.42
CA LYS A 298 31.80 -34.01 -48.84
C LYS A 298 31.81 -32.51 -49.17
N PHE A 299 32.30 -31.66 -48.25
CA PHE A 299 32.46 -30.24 -48.51
C PHE A 299 33.79 -29.95 -49.21
N ASP A 300 33.75 -29.14 -50.27
CA ASP A 300 34.95 -28.54 -50.85
C ASP A 300 35.43 -27.38 -49.96
N TYR A 301 36.70 -27.42 -49.54
CA TYR A 301 37.29 -26.40 -48.66
C TYR A 301 38.71 -26.02 -49.06
N LYS A 302 39.07 -24.75 -48.78
CA LYS A 302 40.45 -24.25 -48.84
C LYS A 302 41.07 -24.30 -47.45
N LYS A 303 42.33 -24.75 -47.36
CA LYS A 303 43.12 -24.81 -46.12
C LYS A 303 44.28 -23.82 -46.25
N ARG A 304 44.39 -22.85 -45.34
CA ARG A 304 45.51 -21.89 -45.27
C ARG A 304 46.03 -21.75 -43.84
N VAL A 305 47.32 -21.50 -43.67
CA VAL A 305 47.93 -21.25 -42.35
C VAL A 305 48.22 -19.76 -42.22
N SER A 306 47.74 -19.13 -41.15
CA SER A 306 47.93 -17.70 -40.88
C SER A 306 48.06 -17.45 -39.38
N ALA A 307 49.13 -16.73 -38.97
CA ALA A 307 49.41 -16.37 -37.57
C ALA A 307 49.34 -17.57 -36.57
N GLY A 308 49.92 -18.71 -36.97
CA GLY A 308 49.94 -19.93 -36.15
C GLY A 308 48.57 -20.63 -36.00
N ALA A 309 47.55 -20.24 -36.75
CA ALA A 309 46.26 -20.91 -36.83
C ALA A 309 46.02 -21.47 -38.23
N THR A 310 45.42 -22.65 -38.32
CA THR A 310 44.92 -23.21 -39.58
C THR A 310 43.49 -22.73 -39.80
N ILE A 311 43.25 -22.16 -40.98
CA ILE A 311 41.96 -21.67 -41.42
C ILE A 311 41.42 -22.63 -42.49
N PHE A 312 40.26 -23.22 -42.22
CA PHE A 312 39.45 -23.94 -43.20
C PHE A 312 38.38 -23.00 -43.71
N GLU A 313 38.19 -22.90 -45.03
CA GLU A 313 37.19 -22.02 -45.65
C GLU A 313 36.40 -22.78 -46.71
N ILE A 314 35.07 -22.83 -46.52
CA ILE A 314 34.09 -23.46 -47.41
C ILE A 314 33.36 -22.33 -48.15
N ASN A 315 33.69 -22.13 -49.41
CA ASN A 315 33.07 -21.09 -50.24
C ASN A 315 31.79 -21.61 -50.89
N SER A 316 30.70 -21.62 -50.12
CA SER A 316 29.39 -22.09 -50.60
C SER A 316 28.26 -21.18 -50.11
N PRO A 317 27.75 -20.27 -50.98
CA PRO A 317 26.57 -19.45 -50.67
C PRO A 317 25.33 -20.29 -50.39
N VAL A 318 25.23 -21.47 -51.02
CA VAL A 318 24.13 -22.44 -50.81
C VAL A 318 24.17 -22.98 -49.38
N LEU A 319 25.35 -23.35 -48.88
CA LEU A 319 25.53 -23.80 -47.50
C LEU A 319 25.16 -22.69 -46.52
N VAL A 320 25.61 -21.46 -46.73
CA VAL A 320 25.26 -20.31 -45.88
C VAL A 320 23.74 -20.11 -45.84
N LYS A 321 23.05 -20.17 -46.99
CA LYS A 321 21.58 -20.07 -47.06
C LYS A 321 20.89 -21.19 -46.29
N LYS A 322 21.37 -22.43 -46.42
CA LYS A 322 20.83 -23.59 -45.69
C LYS A 322 21.04 -23.46 -44.18
N LEU A 323 22.21 -23.01 -43.73
CA LEU A 323 22.49 -22.76 -42.31
C LEU A 323 21.61 -21.66 -41.73
N MET A 324 21.35 -20.59 -42.48
CA MET A 324 20.41 -19.54 -42.06
C MET A 324 18.97 -20.07 -41.94
N GLN A 325 18.53 -20.94 -42.86
CA GLN A 325 17.21 -21.58 -42.77
C GLN A 325 17.07 -22.49 -41.54
N LEU A 326 18.17 -23.09 -41.08
CA LEU A 326 18.23 -23.85 -39.83
C LEU A 326 18.25 -22.93 -38.59
N GLY A 327 18.34 -21.61 -38.74
CA GLY A 327 18.31 -20.64 -37.65
C GLY A 327 19.68 -20.17 -37.16
N LEU A 328 20.77 -20.46 -37.87
CA LEU A 328 22.09 -19.88 -37.57
C LEU A 328 22.20 -18.45 -38.11
N LYS A 329 22.90 -17.58 -37.38
CA LYS A 329 23.09 -16.17 -37.73
C LYS A 329 24.45 -15.92 -38.40
N LYS A 330 24.53 -14.88 -39.24
CA LYS A 330 25.76 -14.40 -39.92
C LYS A 330 26.68 -13.55 -39.02
N ASP A 331 26.35 -13.42 -37.74
CA ASP A 331 27.11 -12.63 -36.78
C ASP A 331 27.65 -13.52 -35.65
N ASN A 332 28.40 -12.95 -34.72
CA ASN A 332 28.94 -13.68 -33.57
C ASN A 332 27.85 -14.11 -32.56
N ARG A 333 26.58 -13.77 -32.78
CA ARG A 333 25.45 -14.15 -31.90
C ARG A 333 24.86 -15.48 -32.33
N LYS A 334 25.68 -16.53 -32.23
CA LYS A 334 25.25 -17.90 -32.47
C LYS A 334 24.16 -18.30 -31.47
N ALA A 335 23.18 -19.08 -31.92
CA ALA A 335 22.11 -19.66 -31.11
C ALA A 335 21.92 -21.12 -31.54
N ILE A 336 21.38 -21.95 -30.66
CA ILE A 336 21.15 -23.36 -31.01
C ILE A 336 19.94 -23.44 -31.95
N PRO A 337 20.08 -24.10 -33.13
CA PRO A 337 18.97 -24.36 -34.03
C PRO A 337 17.80 -25.07 -33.32
N PRO A 338 16.54 -24.64 -33.51
CA PRO A 338 15.39 -25.22 -32.81
C PRO A 338 15.30 -26.75 -32.92
N PHE A 339 15.61 -27.32 -34.09
CA PHE A 339 15.49 -28.76 -34.32
C PHE A 339 16.44 -29.60 -33.45
N ILE A 340 17.53 -29.03 -32.93
CA ILE A 340 18.47 -29.74 -32.03
C ILE A 340 17.77 -30.12 -30.72
N PHE A 341 16.78 -29.34 -30.28
CA PHE A 341 16.00 -29.62 -29.07
C PHE A 341 15.00 -30.77 -29.25
N ASP A 342 14.68 -31.12 -30.50
CA ASP A 342 13.77 -32.21 -30.86
C ASP A 342 14.49 -33.55 -31.11
N LEU A 343 15.83 -33.57 -31.03
CA LEU A 343 16.65 -34.77 -31.17
C LEU A 343 16.45 -35.74 -30.00
N ASP A 344 16.80 -37.00 -30.25
CA ASP A 344 16.79 -38.04 -29.23
C ASP A 344 17.95 -37.87 -28.24
N ARG A 345 17.94 -38.69 -27.18
CA ARG A 345 18.97 -38.61 -26.14
C ARG A 345 20.38 -38.87 -26.68
N GLN A 346 20.56 -39.86 -27.54
CA GLN A 346 21.89 -40.27 -28.02
C GLN A 346 22.48 -39.25 -28.99
N GLU A 347 21.65 -38.67 -29.84
CA GLU A 347 21.99 -37.60 -30.77
C GLU A 347 22.34 -36.29 -30.03
N ILE A 348 21.58 -35.92 -28.99
CA ILE A 348 21.93 -34.76 -28.14
C ILE A 348 23.27 -35.00 -27.44
N VAL A 349 23.50 -36.20 -26.90
CA VAL A 349 24.81 -36.55 -26.29
C VAL A 349 25.93 -36.47 -27.33
N HIS A 350 25.68 -36.92 -28.57
CA HIS A 350 26.63 -36.80 -29.68
C HIS A 350 26.97 -35.36 -30.01
N PHE A 351 25.95 -34.53 -30.23
CA PHE A 351 26.08 -33.11 -30.51
C PHE A 351 26.84 -32.37 -29.40
N LEU A 352 26.45 -32.56 -28.13
CA LEU A 352 27.12 -31.95 -26.98
C LEU A 352 28.57 -32.43 -26.84
N SER A 353 28.85 -33.70 -27.14
CA SER A 353 30.21 -34.23 -27.11
C SER A 353 31.09 -33.60 -28.19
N ALA A 354 30.60 -33.49 -29.42
CA ALA A 354 31.32 -32.78 -30.48
C ALA A 354 31.55 -31.30 -30.10
N TYR A 355 30.52 -30.62 -29.59
CA TYR A 355 30.63 -29.22 -29.18
C TYR A 355 31.71 -29.03 -28.10
N LEU A 356 31.71 -29.87 -27.07
CA LEU A 356 32.67 -29.82 -25.96
C LEU A 356 34.11 -30.15 -26.36
N SER A 357 34.34 -30.94 -27.41
CA SER A 357 35.69 -31.27 -27.90
C SER A 357 36.47 -30.03 -28.38
N LEU A 358 35.78 -29.03 -28.94
CA LEU A 358 36.37 -27.77 -29.39
C LEU A 358 36.08 -26.60 -28.41
N GLY A 359 34.84 -26.50 -27.93
CA GLY A 359 34.36 -25.35 -27.16
C GLY A 359 34.54 -25.46 -25.64
N GLY A 360 34.78 -26.65 -25.11
CA GLY A 360 34.82 -26.92 -23.67
C GLY A 360 36.21 -27.24 -23.13
N TYR A 361 36.30 -27.29 -21.81
CA TYR A 361 37.45 -27.81 -21.07
C TYR A 361 36.99 -28.83 -20.02
N VAL A 362 37.80 -29.86 -19.78
CA VAL A 362 37.59 -30.80 -18.66
C VAL A 362 38.79 -30.76 -17.75
N ASN A 363 38.58 -30.46 -16.47
CA ASN A 363 39.67 -30.42 -15.48
C ASN A 363 39.98 -31.81 -14.91
N LYS A 364 41.04 -31.92 -14.10
CA LYS A 364 41.51 -33.20 -13.52
C LYS A 364 40.50 -33.87 -12.58
N GLN A 365 39.50 -33.15 -12.10
CA GLN A 365 38.42 -33.64 -11.22
C GLN A 365 37.19 -34.10 -12.02
N GLY A 366 37.28 -34.13 -13.36
CA GLY A 366 36.18 -34.52 -14.25
C GLY A 366 35.07 -33.49 -14.36
N GLN A 367 35.31 -32.24 -13.92
CA GLN A 367 34.35 -31.16 -14.10
C GLN A 367 34.52 -30.55 -15.49
N PHE A 368 33.41 -30.43 -16.20
CA PHE A 368 33.29 -29.79 -17.51
C PHE A 368 33.04 -28.30 -17.31
N GLU A 369 33.78 -27.49 -18.05
CA GLU A 369 33.75 -26.04 -18.03
C GLU A 369 33.55 -25.51 -19.45
N LEU A 370 32.46 -24.76 -19.66
CA LEU A 370 32.14 -24.10 -20.92
C LEU A 370 32.17 -22.60 -20.71
N PHE A 371 32.86 -21.86 -21.57
CA PHE A 371 33.03 -20.42 -21.44
C PHE A 371 32.52 -19.69 -22.68
N SER A 372 31.80 -18.58 -22.49
CA SER A 372 31.58 -17.62 -23.57
C SER A 372 32.91 -16.95 -23.97
N LYS A 373 33.41 -17.25 -25.17
CA LYS A 373 34.57 -16.59 -25.82
C LYS A 373 34.09 -15.39 -26.66
N GLU A 374 35.01 -14.59 -27.24
CA GLU A 374 34.68 -13.43 -28.11
C GLU A 374 33.71 -13.74 -29.27
N LEU A 375 33.66 -15.01 -29.72
CA LEU A 375 32.79 -15.52 -30.79
C LEU A 375 31.55 -16.28 -30.30
N ILE A 376 31.34 -16.40 -28.98
CA ILE A 376 30.25 -17.16 -28.37
C ILE A 376 29.38 -16.22 -27.53
N SER A 377 28.10 -16.14 -27.88
CA SER A 377 27.12 -15.29 -27.21
C SER A 377 26.74 -15.80 -25.82
N LYS A 378 26.20 -14.91 -24.97
CA LYS A 378 25.63 -15.30 -23.67
C LYS A 378 24.39 -16.18 -23.87
N GLU A 379 23.61 -15.91 -24.92
CA GLU A 379 22.42 -16.68 -25.29
C GLU A 379 22.74 -18.15 -25.62
N LEU A 380 23.89 -18.43 -26.25
CA LEU A 380 24.29 -19.82 -26.58
C LEU A 380 24.49 -20.67 -25.31
N ILE A 381 25.09 -20.08 -24.26
CA ILE A 381 25.28 -20.78 -22.98
C ILE A 381 23.94 -21.10 -22.32
N GLU A 382 22.96 -20.21 -22.42
CA GLU A 382 21.60 -20.43 -21.91
C GLU A 382 20.87 -21.52 -22.69
N ASP A 383 20.98 -21.53 -24.02
CA ASP A 383 20.42 -22.58 -24.90
C ASP A 383 21.02 -23.97 -24.63
N LEU A 384 22.28 -24.06 -24.16
CA LEU A 384 22.90 -25.33 -23.80
C LEU A 384 22.29 -25.93 -22.52
N VAL A 385 21.77 -25.11 -21.60
CA VAL A 385 21.21 -25.58 -20.32
C VAL A 385 20.04 -26.56 -20.54
N PRO A 386 19.00 -26.24 -21.35
CA PRO A 386 17.94 -27.19 -21.65
C PRO A 386 18.42 -28.49 -22.32
N LEU A 387 19.44 -28.45 -23.20
CA LEU A 387 19.99 -29.67 -23.80
C LEU A 387 20.65 -30.58 -22.77
N PHE A 388 21.43 -30.00 -21.85
CA PHE A 388 21.98 -30.75 -20.71
C PHE A 388 20.85 -31.33 -19.84
N LEU A 389 19.80 -30.55 -19.55
CA LEU A 389 18.65 -31.02 -18.78
C LEU A 389 17.90 -32.16 -19.48
N LYS A 390 17.78 -32.17 -20.82
CA LYS A 390 17.18 -33.29 -21.57
C LYS A 390 17.95 -34.59 -21.34
N ILE A 391 19.28 -34.56 -21.39
CA ILE A 391 20.11 -35.75 -21.18
C ILE A 391 20.30 -36.14 -19.69
N GLY A 392 19.74 -35.36 -18.77
CA GLY A 392 19.80 -35.57 -17.32
C GLY A 392 21.06 -35.02 -16.66
N VAL A 393 21.71 -34.05 -17.29
CA VAL A 393 22.90 -33.37 -16.77
C VAL A 393 22.48 -32.03 -16.17
N ARG A 394 22.86 -31.82 -14.91
CA ARG A 394 22.57 -30.58 -14.17
C ARG A 394 23.82 -29.74 -14.10
N ALA A 395 23.70 -28.50 -14.53
CA ALA A 395 24.78 -27.54 -14.52
C ALA A 395 24.51 -26.38 -13.56
N LYS A 396 25.59 -25.71 -13.18
CA LYS A 396 25.58 -24.41 -12.53
C LYS A 396 25.99 -23.35 -13.53
N LEU A 397 25.20 -22.29 -13.57
CA LEU A 397 25.45 -21.11 -14.36
C LEU A 397 26.14 -20.08 -13.49
N ASN A 398 27.32 -19.63 -13.90
CA ASN A 398 28.03 -18.55 -13.23
C ASN A 398 28.27 -17.40 -14.21
N GLU A 399 28.42 -16.20 -13.67
CA GLU A 399 28.77 -15.01 -14.44
C GLU A 399 29.97 -14.33 -13.77
N MET A 400 31.03 -14.08 -14.56
CA MET A 400 32.23 -13.37 -14.13
C MET A 400 32.48 -12.21 -15.10
N LYS A 401 32.39 -10.97 -14.59
CA LYS A 401 32.54 -9.73 -15.38
C LYS A 401 31.63 -9.72 -16.61
N THR A 402 32.16 -10.06 -17.78
CA THR A 402 31.47 -10.07 -19.10
C THR A 402 31.22 -11.48 -19.65
N LYS A 403 31.69 -12.54 -18.97
CA LYS A 403 31.60 -13.93 -19.45
C LYS A 403 30.66 -14.76 -18.60
N LYS A 404 29.78 -15.53 -19.25
CA LYS A 404 29.02 -16.61 -18.62
C LYS A 404 29.75 -17.92 -18.81
N PHE A 405 29.73 -18.75 -17.77
CA PHE A 405 30.29 -20.09 -17.84
C PHE A 405 29.39 -21.11 -17.19
N LEU A 406 29.37 -22.28 -17.79
CA LEU A 406 28.55 -23.40 -17.39
C LEU A 406 29.46 -24.50 -16.84
N LEU A 407 29.18 -24.91 -15.61
CA LEU A 407 29.95 -25.91 -14.87
C LEU A 407 29.08 -27.11 -14.54
N PHE A 408 29.57 -28.31 -14.84
CA PHE A 408 28.90 -29.54 -14.41
C PHE A 408 29.88 -30.70 -14.27
N ASN A 409 29.46 -31.72 -13.52
CA ASN A 409 30.08 -33.03 -13.54
C ASN A 409 28.97 -34.08 -13.55
N ASN A 410 29.07 -35.03 -14.45
CA ASN A 410 28.16 -36.17 -14.55
C ASN A 410 28.94 -37.38 -15.05
N TYR A 411 29.02 -38.42 -14.24
CA TYR A 411 29.79 -39.62 -14.56
C TYR A 411 29.33 -40.33 -15.85
N GLN A 412 28.01 -40.46 -16.06
CA GLN A 412 27.50 -41.15 -17.26
C GLN A 412 27.84 -40.37 -18.54
N PHE A 413 27.66 -39.05 -18.52
CA PHE A 413 28.07 -38.20 -19.63
C PHE A 413 29.59 -38.22 -19.84
N ALA A 414 30.37 -38.22 -18.75
CA ALA A 414 31.83 -38.33 -18.81
C ALA A 414 32.28 -39.63 -19.49
N LEU A 415 31.63 -40.76 -19.20
CA LEU A 415 31.85 -42.04 -19.88
C LEU A 415 31.51 -41.96 -21.38
N ASP A 416 30.33 -41.45 -21.71
CA ASP A 416 29.87 -41.34 -23.10
C ASP A 416 30.78 -40.40 -23.90
N TYR A 417 31.19 -39.28 -23.30
CA TYR A 417 32.14 -38.33 -23.86
C TYR A 417 33.53 -38.93 -24.02
N PHE A 418 34.04 -39.67 -23.02
CA PHE A 418 35.36 -40.32 -23.08
C PHE A 418 35.48 -41.31 -24.24
N LYS A 419 34.39 -42.04 -24.54
CA LYS A 419 34.32 -42.96 -25.70
C LYS A 419 34.40 -42.22 -27.04
N LYS A 420 33.94 -40.97 -27.11
CA LYS A 420 33.79 -40.19 -28.35
C LYS A 420 34.91 -39.17 -28.56
N THR A 421 35.46 -38.60 -27.49
CA THR A 421 36.43 -37.51 -27.59
C THR A 421 37.79 -38.00 -28.06
N VAL A 422 38.40 -37.23 -28.95
CA VAL A 422 39.79 -37.41 -29.37
C VAL A 422 40.71 -36.32 -28.81
N ASN A 423 40.18 -35.42 -27.97
CA ASN A 423 40.99 -34.42 -27.29
C ASN A 423 41.89 -35.11 -26.25
N PRO A 424 43.22 -35.11 -26.43
CA PRO A 424 44.14 -35.90 -25.61
C PRO A 424 44.18 -35.40 -24.16
N TYR A 425 44.00 -34.09 -23.95
CA TYR A 425 43.97 -33.49 -22.61
C TYR A 425 42.70 -33.91 -21.85
N HIS A 426 41.55 -33.86 -22.50
CA HIS A 426 40.29 -34.27 -21.88
C HIS A 426 40.31 -35.77 -21.58
N LYS A 427 40.81 -36.58 -22.51
CA LYS A 427 40.94 -38.03 -22.33
C LYS A 427 41.83 -38.37 -21.14
N LYS A 428 42.99 -37.72 -21.00
CA LYS A 428 43.88 -37.88 -19.84
C LYS A 428 43.19 -37.51 -18.52
N ASN A 429 42.51 -36.37 -18.48
CA ASN A 429 41.83 -35.89 -17.27
C ASN A 429 40.64 -36.77 -16.88
N LEU A 430 39.88 -37.24 -17.88
CA LEU A 430 38.74 -38.12 -17.68
C LEU A 430 39.14 -39.54 -17.28
N ASP A 431 40.22 -40.09 -17.81
CA ASP A 431 40.71 -41.42 -17.40
C ASP A 431 41.01 -41.47 -15.89
N ASN A 432 41.68 -40.44 -15.37
CA ASN A 432 41.92 -40.31 -13.92
C ASN A 432 40.61 -40.20 -13.13
N TYR A 433 39.69 -39.34 -13.59
CA TYR A 433 38.39 -39.16 -12.95
C TYR A 433 37.55 -40.45 -12.94
N LEU A 434 37.45 -41.15 -14.07
CA LEU A 434 36.65 -42.36 -14.24
C LEU A 434 37.20 -43.54 -13.43
N ARG A 435 38.52 -43.62 -13.20
CA ARG A 435 39.14 -44.65 -12.34
C ARG A 435 38.95 -44.39 -10.85
N THR A 436 39.02 -43.12 -10.44
CA THR A 436 38.97 -42.73 -9.02
C THR A 436 37.54 -42.56 -8.49
N THR A 437 36.56 -42.45 -9.38
CA THR A 437 35.18 -42.11 -9.03
C THR A 437 34.24 -43.30 -9.18
N ASN A 438 33.53 -43.66 -8.11
CA ASN A 438 32.59 -44.79 -8.08
C ASN A 438 31.22 -44.53 -8.73
N GLY A 439 31.16 -43.75 -9.81
CA GLY A 439 29.93 -43.57 -10.61
C GLY A 439 28.85 -42.64 -10.03
N THR A 440 29.06 -42.07 -8.84
CA THR A 440 28.04 -41.28 -8.11
C THR A 440 28.37 -39.79 -7.98
N HIS A 441 29.47 -39.34 -8.56
CA HIS A 441 29.91 -37.96 -8.42
C HIS A 441 29.14 -37.05 -9.39
N ALA A 442 28.38 -36.12 -8.83
CA ALA A 442 27.70 -35.04 -9.52
C ALA A 442 27.86 -33.76 -8.69
N THR A 443 28.16 -32.63 -9.34
CA THR A 443 28.45 -31.36 -8.64
C THR A 443 27.23 -30.79 -7.91
N PHE A 444 26.03 -31.21 -8.31
CA PHE A 444 24.76 -30.77 -7.73
C PHE A 444 23.92 -32.02 -7.48
N ASN A 445 23.84 -32.50 -6.23
CA ASN A 445 22.92 -33.57 -5.88
C ASN A 445 21.50 -33.00 -5.74
N ASP A 446 20.48 -33.77 -6.11
CA ASP A 446 19.09 -33.34 -5.98
C ASP A 446 18.64 -33.69 -4.56
N GLU A 447 18.82 -32.74 -3.66
CA GLU A 447 18.32 -32.82 -2.30
C GLU A 447 16.88 -32.33 -2.30
N ILE A 448 15.98 -33.16 -1.79
CA ILE A 448 14.59 -32.77 -1.57
C ILE A 448 14.54 -32.08 -0.20
N PRO A 449 14.19 -30.79 -0.14
CA PRO A 449 14.21 -30.00 1.09
C PRO A 449 12.96 -30.27 1.93
N ILE A 450 12.83 -31.50 2.41
CA ILE A 450 11.73 -31.96 3.27
C ILE A 450 12.32 -32.40 4.61
N SER A 451 11.58 -32.19 5.70
CA SER A 451 12.02 -32.67 7.02
C SER A 451 12.10 -34.21 7.07
N PHE A 452 13.13 -34.75 7.73
CA PHE A 452 13.18 -36.19 8.04
C PHE A 452 12.01 -36.65 8.90
N ASP A 453 11.36 -35.74 9.63
CA ASP A 453 10.20 -36.03 10.48
C ASP A 453 8.97 -36.48 9.69
N VAL A 454 8.92 -36.23 8.37
CA VAL A 454 7.82 -36.69 7.51
C VAL A 454 7.64 -38.20 7.58
N LEU A 455 8.71 -38.99 7.77
CA LEU A 455 8.59 -40.43 7.95
C LEU A 455 7.92 -40.82 9.28
N GLU A 456 8.21 -40.11 10.36
CA GLU A 456 7.53 -40.29 11.65
C GLU A 456 6.07 -39.84 11.59
N GLU A 457 5.78 -38.79 10.82
CA GLU A 457 4.42 -38.32 10.60
C GLU A 457 3.58 -39.35 9.84
N ILE A 458 4.14 -39.91 8.75
CA ILE A 458 3.52 -41.02 8.01
C ILE A 458 3.30 -42.21 8.92
N ARG A 459 4.29 -42.58 9.74
CA ARG A 459 4.17 -43.69 10.71
C ARG A 459 2.98 -43.48 11.65
N LYS A 460 2.85 -42.28 12.25
CA LYS A 460 1.75 -41.94 13.16
C LYS A 460 0.38 -41.98 12.46
N LYS A 461 0.30 -41.46 11.23
CA LYS A 461 -0.96 -41.40 10.46
C LYS A 461 -1.41 -42.77 9.93
N THR A 462 -0.48 -43.65 9.60
CA THR A 462 -0.77 -44.97 8.99
C THR A 462 -0.82 -46.11 9.98
N GLY A 463 -0.45 -45.88 11.24
CA GLY A 463 -0.40 -46.92 12.28
C GLY A 463 0.77 -47.90 12.12
N LEU A 464 1.77 -47.59 11.28
CA LEU A 464 2.94 -48.44 11.10
C LEU A 464 3.72 -48.60 12.42
N SER A 465 4.15 -49.83 12.70
CA SER A 465 5.03 -50.09 13.84
C SER A 465 6.42 -49.48 13.60
N LYS A 466 7.12 -49.13 14.69
CA LYS A 466 8.53 -48.67 14.60
C LYS A 466 9.41 -49.72 13.92
N SER A 467 9.12 -51.01 14.10
CA SER A 467 9.85 -52.11 13.45
C SER A 467 9.73 -52.09 11.92
N GLN A 468 8.53 -51.86 11.38
CA GLN A 468 8.30 -51.80 9.93
C GLN A 468 9.00 -50.61 9.26
N VAL A 469 8.98 -49.44 9.91
CA VAL A 469 9.72 -48.26 9.42
C VAL A 469 11.23 -48.47 9.53
N HIS A 470 11.69 -49.10 10.61
CA HIS A 470 13.09 -49.47 10.80
C HIS A 470 13.54 -50.47 9.72
N GLU A 471 12.77 -51.50 9.41
CA GLU A 471 13.08 -52.48 8.35
C GLU A 471 13.11 -51.83 6.95
N ALA A 472 12.16 -50.94 6.65
CA ALA A 472 12.14 -50.18 5.39
C ALA A 472 13.37 -49.26 5.25
N TYR A 473 13.88 -48.70 6.35
CA TYR A 473 15.11 -47.92 6.38
C TYR A 473 16.37 -48.80 6.31
N TYR A 474 16.40 -49.94 7.02
CA TYR A 474 17.57 -50.81 7.08
C TYR A 474 17.78 -51.68 5.83
N SER A 475 16.75 -51.87 5.01
CA SER A 475 16.87 -52.45 3.67
C SER A 475 17.58 -51.53 2.65
N LEU A 476 17.82 -50.26 2.99
CA LEU A 476 18.60 -49.37 2.14
C LEU A 476 20.06 -49.81 2.03
N LYS A 477 20.69 -49.55 0.88
CA LYS A 477 22.14 -49.71 0.72
C LYS A 477 22.87 -48.86 1.79
N PRO A 478 23.96 -49.36 2.43
CA PRO A 478 24.65 -48.64 3.50
C PRO A 478 24.99 -47.17 3.19
N ARG A 479 25.34 -46.88 1.93
CA ARG A 479 25.65 -45.53 1.43
C ARG A 479 24.47 -44.54 1.47
N LEU A 480 23.24 -45.03 1.41
CA LEU A 480 22.03 -44.20 1.49
C LEU A 480 21.68 -43.87 2.95
N LYS A 481 22.08 -44.72 3.91
CA LYS A 481 21.86 -44.52 5.35
C LYS A 481 22.77 -43.44 5.95
N THR A 482 23.96 -43.25 5.37
CA THR A 482 24.95 -42.27 5.84
C THR A 482 24.72 -40.84 5.32
N SER A 483 23.76 -40.63 4.41
CA SER A 483 23.45 -39.31 3.86
C SER A 483 22.66 -38.48 4.87
N ARG A 484 23.14 -37.28 5.21
CA ARG A 484 22.41 -36.31 6.06
C ARG A 484 21.29 -35.56 5.30
N SER A 485 21.12 -35.81 4.00
CA SER A 485 20.11 -35.17 3.14
C SER A 485 19.25 -36.20 2.39
N LEU A 486 17.96 -35.88 2.23
CA LEU A 486 16.96 -36.69 1.52
C LEU A 486 17.16 -36.57 0.01
N THR A 487 17.87 -37.53 -0.58
CA THR A 487 17.97 -37.60 -2.06
C THR A 487 16.72 -38.21 -2.67
N LYS A 488 16.41 -37.87 -3.93
CA LYS A 488 15.35 -38.56 -4.70
C LYS A 488 15.40 -40.08 -4.63
N LYS A 489 16.60 -40.66 -4.79
CA LYS A 489 16.79 -42.12 -4.77
C LYS A 489 16.50 -42.72 -3.40
N PHE A 490 16.92 -42.03 -2.33
CA PHE A 490 16.61 -42.42 -0.96
C PHE A 490 15.09 -42.41 -0.74
N LEU A 491 14.41 -41.30 -1.07
CA LEU A 491 12.98 -41.14 -0.82
C LEU A 491 12.14 -42.12 -1.65
N SER A 492 12.45 -42.31 -2.94
CA SER A 492 11.75 -43.30 -3.81
C SER A 492 11.88 -44.73 -3.28
N THR A 493 13.07 -45.11 -2.79
CA THR A 493 13.31 -46.46 -2.27
C THR A 493 12.56 -46.68 -0.97
N ILE A 494 12.63 -45.73 -0.02
CA ILE A 494 11.88 -45.81 1.25
C ILE A 494 10.37 -45.84 0.98
N CYS A 495 9.86 -44.94 0.14
CA CYS A 495 8.42 -44.91 -0.16
C CYS A 495 7.96 -46.22 -0.80
N SER A 496 8.75 -46.80 -1.71
CA SER A 496 8.43 -48.09 -2.32
C SER A 496 8.42 -49.24 -1.31
N ASN A 497 9.35 -49.26 -0.35
CA ASN A 497 9.36 -50.26 0.71
C ASN A 497 8.16 -50.10 1.65
N LEU A 498 7.79 -48.86 2.00
CA LEU A 498 6.66 -48.56 2.88
C LEU A 498 5.31 -48.83 2.22
N LEU A 499 5.19 -48.66 0.89
CA LEU A 499 3.99 -49.00 0.13
C LEU A 499 3.66 -50.51 0.15
N ASN A 500 4.63 -51.37 0.46
CA ASN A 500 4.35 -52.79 0.70
C ASN A 500 3.56 -53.04 1.99
N TYR A 501 3.58 -52.08 2.93
CA TYR A 501 2.91 -52.18 4.24
C TYR A 501 1.64 -51.33 4.35
N THR A 502 1.50 -50.25 3.57
CA THR A 502 0.34 -49.33 3.66
C THR A 502 0.07 -48.58 2.34
N ASN A 503 -1.21 -48.42 1.99
CA ASN A 503 -1.67 -47.64 0.84
C ASN A 503 -2.15 -46.24 1.25
N CYS A 504 -1.20 -45.37 1.64
CA CYS A 504 -1.50 -43.99 2.02
C CYS A 504 -1.30 -43.01 0.84
N PRO A 505 -2.26 -42.12 0.53
CA PRO A 505 -2.10 -41.11 -0.53
C PRO A 505 -0.85 -40.24 -0.37
N GLN A 506 -0.45 -39.89 0.86
CA GLN A 506 0.73 -39.07 1.14
C GLN A 506 2.05 -39.78 0.72
N LEU A 507 2.12 -41.11 0.87
CA LEU A 507 3.24 -41.92 0.40
C LEU A 507 3.33 -41.95 -1.13
N PHE A 508 2.19 -42.02 -1.83
CA PHE A 508 2.15 -41.91 -3.29
C PHE A 508 2.60 -40.54 -3.78
N SER A 509 2.17 -39.45 -3.13
CA SER A 509 2.62 -38.09 -3.48
C SER A 509 4.13 -37.91 -3.30
N LEU A 510 4.70 -38.38 -2.19
CA LEU A 510 6.16 -38.33 -1.96
C LEU A 510 6.94 -39.23 -2.92
N LYS A 511 6.39 -40.38 -3.29
CA LYS A 511 6.96 -41.23 -4.34
C LYS A 511 6.96 -40.49 -5.69
N ASN A 512 5.84 -39.89 -6.08
CA ASN A 512 5.74 -39.10 -7.32
C ASN A 512 6.71 -37.91 -7.31
N LEU A 513 6.85 -37.21 -6.18
CA LEU A 513 7.83 -36.13 -6.00
C LEU A 513 9.27 -36.64 -6.25
N SER A 514 9.60 -37.81 -5.71
CA SER A 514 10.92 -38.41 -5.83
C SER A 514 11.24 -38.95 -7.22
N GLU A 515 10.24 -39.44 -7.95
CA GLU A 515 10.37 -40.01 -9.30
C GLU A 515 10.11 -38.98 -10.42
N GLY A 516 9.52 -37.84 -10.06
CA GLY A 516 9.16 -36.75 -10.96
C GLY A 516 10.35 -36.02 -11.57
N THR A 517 10.05 -35.10 -12.48
CA THR A 517 11.03 -34.30 -13.21
C THR A 517 11.34 -32.94 -12.57
N TYR A 518 10.80 -32.66 -11.38
CA TYR A 518 11.09 -31.44 -10.62
C TYR A 518 12.40 -31.57 -9.81
N SER A 519 13.16 -30.50 -9.67
CA SER A 519 14.38 -30.37 -8.88
C SER A 519 14.25 -29.12 -8.02
N PHE A 520 14.98 -29.06 -6.92
CA PHE A 520 14.87 -27.97 -5.96
C PHE A 520 16.17 -27.20 -5.88
N ASP A 521 16.08 -25.88 -5.87
CA ASP A 521 17.26 -25.04 -5.71
C ASP A 521 16.96 -23.87 -4.78
N GLU A 522 17.91 -23.61 -3.89
CA GLU A 522 17.80 -22.65 -2.79
C GLU A 522 17.94 -21.21 -3.31
N ILE A 523 17.10 -20.31 -2.81
CA ILE A 523 17.21 -18.86 -3.06
C ILE A 523 18.38 -18.29 -2.23
N VAL A 524 19.38 -17.75 -2.91
CA VAL A 524 20.55 -17.13 -2.27
C VAL A 524 20.45 -15.61 -2.18
N GLU A 525 19.65 -14.98 -3.05
CA GLU A 525 19.55 -13.53 -3.16
C GLU A 525 18.20 -13.10 -3.75
N ILE A 526 17.60 -12.07 -3.16
CA ILE A 526 16.39 -11.39 -3.63
C ILE A 526 16.68 -9.88 -3.62
N LYS A 527 16.50 -9.21 -4.76
CA LYS A 527 16.76 -7.77 -4.94
C LYS A 527 15.55 -7.06 -5.53
N LYS A 528 15.25 -5.87 -5.01
CA LYS A 528 14.29 -4.95 -5.65
C LYS A 528 15.03 -4.07 -6.66
N LYS A 529 14.50 -3.96 -7.87
CA LYS A 529 15.08 -3.16 -8.95
C LYS A 529 14.00 -2.30 -9.59
N LYS A 530 14.27 -1.01 -9.79
CA LYS A 530 13.37 -0.16 -10.58
C LYS A 530 13.37 -0.62 -12.04
N TYR A 531 12.18 -0.74 -12.60
CA TYR A 531 11.96 -1.15 -13.99
C TYR A 531 10.98 -0.20 -14.67
N SER A 532 11.33 0.24 -15.87
CA SER A 532 10.46 1.01 -16.74
C SER A 532 10.48 0.38 -18.13
N GLY A 533 9.34 -0.14 -18.58
CA GLY A 533 9.25 -0.90 -19.81
C GLY A 533 7.90 -1.60 -19.97
N TYR A 534 7.89 -2.67 -20.76
CA TYR A 534 6.74 -3.55 -20.91
C TYR A 534 6.92 -4.84 -20.11
N VAL A 535 5.87 -5.24 -19.39
CA VAL A 535 5.78 -6.54 -18.71
C VAL A 535 4.75 -7.40 -19.41
N TYR A 536 4.98 -8.71 -19.36
CA TYR A 536 4.30 -9.71 -20.16
C TYR A 536 3.78 -10.85 -19.28
N ASN A 537 2.71 -11.51 -19.73
CA ASN A 537 2.20 -12.74 -19.12
C ASN A 537 1.56 -13.64 -20.18
N LEU A 538 1.44 -14.93 -19.88
CA LEU A 538 0.82 -15.95 -20.73
C LEU A 538 -0.30 -16.65 -19.97
N THR A 539 -1.45 -16.87 -20.59
CA THR A 539 -2.48 -17.79 -20.06
C THR A 539 -2.27 -19.17 -20.67
N THR A 540 -1.95 -20.13 -19.83
CA THR A 540 -1.63 -21.52 -20.19
C THR A 540 -2.70 -22.48 -19.67
N GLU A 541 -2.88 -23.62 -20.34
CA GLU A 541 -3.81 -24.69 -19.97
C GLU A 541 -3.61 -25.21 -18.54
N THR A 542 -2.36 -25.37 -18.13
CA THR A 542 -1.99 -25.90 -16.81
C THR A 542 -2.05 -24.87 -15.68
N GLY A 543 -2.27 -23.58 -15.99
CA GLY A 543 -2.18 -22.53 -14.96
C GLY A 543 -0.74 -22.08 -14.66
N ASN A 544 0.28 -22.74 -15.18
CA ASN A 544 1.67 -22.44 -14.88
C ASN A 544 2.57 -22.62 -16.11
N TYR A 545 3.82 -22.15 -16.02
CA TYR A 545 4.84 -22.34 -17.05
C TYR A 545 6.25 -22.01 -16.51
N LEU A 546 7.27 -22.47 -17.23
CA LEU A 546 8.66 -22.21 -16.88
C LEU A 546 9.15 -20.86 -17.46
N VAL A 547 9.66 -19.99 -16.58
CA VAL A 547 10.38 -18.75 -16.90
C VAL A 547 11.82 -18.87 -16.41
N ASN A 548 12.80 -18.73 -17.30
CA ASN A 548 14.23 -18.96 -17.04
C ASN A 548 14.51 -20.31 -16.33
N ASN A 549 13.76 -21.35 -16.67
CA ASN A 549 13.78 -22.67 -16.02
C ASN A 549 13.32 -22.69 -14.54
N ILE A 550 12.54 -21.70 -14.11
CA ILE A 550 11.88 -21.66 -12.80
C ILE A 550 10.38 -21.76 -13.03
N LEU A 551 9.70 -22.62 -12.26
CA LEU A 551 8.25 -22.79 -12.37
C LEU A 551 7.54 -21.58 -11.77
N THR A 552 6.71 -20.95 -12.59
CA THR A 552 5.90 -19.78 -12.25
C THR A 552 4.43 -20.06 -12.57
N HIS A 553 3.51 -19.38 -11.89
CA HIS A 553 2.09 -19.52 -12.17
C HIS A 553 1.59 -18.34 -13.00
N ASN A 554 0.68 -18.61 -13.93
CA ASN A 554 0.01 -17.59 -14.70
C ASN A 554 -1.09 -16.90 -13.88
N SER A 555 -1.54 -15.75 -14.35
CA SER A 555 -2.90 -15.34 -14.05
C SER A 555 -3.75 -15.88 -15.19
N GLY A 556 -4.62 -16.84 -14.90
CA GLY A 556 -5.48 -17.51 -15.88
C GLY A 556 -6.58 -16.59 -16.44
N GLY A 557 -6.27 -15.38 -16.88
CA GLY A 557 -7.21 -14.37 -17.39
C GLY A 557 -8.32 -13.95 -16.42
N LEU A 558 -8.35 -14.51 -15.22
CA LEU A 558 -9.14 -14.10 -14.08
C LEU A 558 -8.14 -13.44 -13.15
N GLY A 559 -8.32 -12.14 -12.89
CA GLY A 559 -7.55 -11.45 -11.87
C GLY A 559 -7.70 -12.14 -10.50
N THR A 560 -7.06 -11.59 -9.47
CA THR A 560 -7.35 -12.04 -8.10
C THR A 560 -8.88 -12.06 -7.90
N PRO A 561 -9.48 -13.19 -7.45
CA PRO A 561 -10.93 -13.29 -7.26
C PRO A 561 -11.48 -12.06 -6.56
N ALA A 562 -12.58 -11.54 -7.08
CA ALA A 562 -13.13 -10.25 -6.64
C ALA A 562 -13.28 -10.17 -5.12
N HIS A 563 -13.71 -11.26 -4.48
CA HIS A 563 -13.88 -11.36 -3.03
C HIS A 563 -12.55 -11.27 -2.25
N LEU A 564 -11.42 -11.78 -2.79
CA LEU A 564 -10.10 -11.66 -2.18
C LEU A 564 -9.55 -10.21 -2.22
N ARG A 565 -10.00 -9.41 -3.17
CA ARG A 565 -9.60 -7.99 -3.33
C ARG A 565 -10.39 -7.02 -2.46
N VAL A 566 -11.47 -7.48 -1.81
CA VAL A 566 -12.32 -6.64 -0.95
C VAL A 566 -11.59 -6.23 0.33
N GLU A 567 -11.63 -4.94 0.66
CA GLU A 567 -11.08 -4.34 1.86
C GLU A 567 -12.15 -3.65 2.71
N ALA A 568 -12.09 -3.87 4.02
CA ALA A 568 -13.03 -3.30 4.97
C ALA A 568 -12.80 -1.80 5.16
N GLY A 569 -13.86 -1.00 5.01
CA GLY A 569 -13.89 0.40 5.45
C GLY A 569 -13.95 0.58 6.97
N ALA A 570 -13.69 1.79 7.45
CA ALA A 570 -13.84 2.18 8.85
C ALA A 570 -15.24 1.87 9.40
N ILE A 571 -16.30 2.09 8.60
CA ILE A 571 -17.69 1.75 8.98
C ILE A 571 -17.85 0.26 9.31
N HIS A 572 -17.15 -0.61 8.57
CA HIS A 572 -17.22 -2.06 8.75
C HIS A 572 -16.40 -2.50 9.97
N ARG A 573 -15.22 -1.90 10.17
CA ARG A 573 -14.37 -2.16 11.33
C ARG A 573 -15.02 -1.69 12.63
N ALA A 574 -15.83 -0.62 12.57
CA ALA A 574 -16.59 -0.06 13.69
C ALA A 574 -17.87 -0.85 14.02
N ASN A 575 -18.21 -1.89 13.26
CA ASN A 575 -19.41 -2.70 13.51
C ASN A 575 -19.47 -3.18 14.96
N LYS A 576 -20.58 -2.88 15.64
CA LYS A 576 -20.84 -3.11 17.08
C LYS A 576 -19.93 -2.32 18.03
N GLY A 577 -19.36 -1.21 17.57
CA GLY A 577 -18.59 -0.29 18.38
C GLY A 577 -18.84 1.17 17.99
N VAL A 578 -17.80 2.00 18.07
CA VAL A 578 -17.87 3.44 17.84
C VAL A 578 -17.09 3.82 16.59
N LEU A 579 -17.74 4.59 15.71
CA LEU A 579 -17.10 5.29 14.60
C LEU A 579 -16.99 6.77 14.99
N PHE A 580 -15.77 7.26 15.16
CA PHE A 580 -15.49 8.66 15.45
C PHE A 580 -15.05 9.39 14.17
N ILE A 581 -15.66 10.54 13.88
CA ILE A 581 -15.30 11.39 12.74
C ILE A 581 -15.27 12.85 13.22
N ASP A 582 -14.08 13.40 13.39
CA ASP A 582 -13.91 14.84 13.58
C ASP A 582 -14.00 15.58 12.23
N GLU A 583 -14.35 16.85 12.30
CA GLU A 583 -14.61 17.72 11.14
C GLU A 583 -15.55 17.06 10.11
N ILE A 584 -16.68 16.49 10.56
CA ILE A 584 -17.57 15.70 9.69
C ILE A 584 -18.05 16.47 8.44
N ALA A 585 -18.13 17.79 8.54
CA ALA A 585 -18.48 18.69 7.43
C ALA A 585 -17.43 18.73 6.31
N SER A 586 -16.18 18.33 6.59
CA SER A 586 -15.10 18.25 5.60
C SER A 586 -15.25 17.07 4.63
N LEU A 587 -16.04 16.05 5.01
CA LEU A 587 -16.34 14.93 4.14
C LEU A 587 -17.12 15.42 2.91
N LYS A 588 -16.82 14.85 1.74
CA LYS A 588 -17.58 15.12 0.52
C LYS A 588 -19.07 14.79 0.74
N LEU A 589 -19.94 15.57 0.09
CA LEU A 589 -21.40 15.46 0.26
C LEU A 589 -21.92 14.04 -0.03
N ASN A 590 -21.39 13.38 -1.06
CA ASN A 590 -21.74 12.00 -1.41
C ASN A 590 -21.34 11.01 -0.29
N TRP A 591 -20.18 11.16 0.33
CA TRP A 591 -19.76 10.29 1.43
C TRP A 591 -20.62 10.48 2.69
N GLN A 592 -21.10 11.69 2.95
CA GLN A 592 -22.06 11.95 4.03
C GLN A 592 -23.41 11.26 3.76
N GLN A 593 -23.86 11.20 2.50
CA GLN A 593 -25.06 10.45 2.11
C GLN A 593 -24.86 8.94 2.23
N GLU A 594 -23.71 8.42 1.81
CA GLU A 594 -23.37 7.01 1.97
C GLU A 594 -23.25 6.60 3.44
N LEU A 595 -22.69 7.48 4.28
CA LEU A 595 -22.67 7.30 5.73
C LEU A 595 -24.07 7.28 6.34
N LEU A 596 -24.97 8.16 5.89
CA LEU A 596 -26.39 8.16 6.29
C LEU A 596 -27.06 6.82 5.93
N THR A 597 -26.83 6.31 4.73
CA THR A 597 -27.34 4.99 4.30
C THR A 597 -26.79 3.88 5.19
N ALA A 598 -25.48 3.88 5.47
CA ALA A 598 -24.86 2.89 6.36
C ALA A 598 -25.46 2.92 7.78
N MET A 599 -25.77 4.11 8.31
CA MET A 599 -26.43 4.28 9.61
C MET A 599 -27.88 3.77 9.62
N GLN A 600 -28.61 3.92 8.52
CA GLN A 600 -30.01 3.47 8.39
C GLN A 600 -30.09 1.96 8.25
N GLU A 601 -29.29 1.39 7.35
CA GLU A 601 -29.33 -0.03 6.99
C GLU A 601 -28.55 -0.92 7.97
N LYS A 602 -27.64 -0.32 8.77
CA LYS A 602 -26.67 -1.02 9.63
C LYS A 602 -25.79 -2.02 8.86
N LYS A 603 -25.80 -1.92 7.54
CA LYS A 603 -25.03 -2.71 6.58
C LYS A 603 -24.67 -1.80 5.41
N TYR A 604 -23.51 -2.01 4.82
CA TYR A 604 -23.06 -1.25 3.67
C TYR A 604 -22.33 -2.16 2.68
N THR A 605 -22.51 -1.92 1.40
CA THR A 605 -21.88 -2.72 0.35
C THR A 605 -20.49 -2.16 0.06
N ILE A 606 -19.48 -3.04 -0.02
CA ILE A 606 -18.14 -2.64 -0.44
C ILE A 606 -18.08 -2.69 -1.98
N THR A 607 -17.59 -1.60 -2.58
CA THR A 607 -17.42 -1.43 -4.02
C THR A 607 -16.11 -0.72 -4.30
N GLY A 608 -15.54 -0.91 -5.50
CA GLY A 608 -14.37 -0.14 -5.93
C GLY A 608 -14.69 1.34 -6.05
N GLN A 609 -13.90 2.21 -5.40
CA GLN A 609 -14.15 3.65 -5.30
C GLN A 609 -13.66 4.45 -6.53
N SER A 610 -12.80 3.86 -7.35
CA SER A 610 -12.32 4.45 -8.60
C SER A 610 -13.09 3.87 -9.77
N GLU A 611 -13.87 4.69 -10.48
CA GLU A 611 -14.68 4.27 -11.64
C GLU A 611 -13.85 3.64 -12.77
N MET A 612 -12.58 4.03 -12.89
CA MET A 612 -11.62 3.49 -13.85
C MET A 612 -10.97 2.17 -13.40
N SER A 613 -11.33 1.66 -12.21
CA SER A 613 -10.80 0.44 -11.64
C SER A 613 -11.62 -0.79 -12.04
N SER A 614 -10.93 -1.92 -12.28
CA SER A 614 -11.58 -3.23 -12.35
C SER A 614 -12.29 -3.64 -11.05
N GLY A 615 -12.03 -2.94 -9.94
CA GLY A 615 -12.76 -3.07 -8.67
C GLY A 615 -14.13 -2.39 -8.68
N ALA A 616 -14.41 -1.42 -9.55
CA ALA A 616 -15.70 -0.69 -9.57
C ALA A 616 -16.88 -1.58 -10.00
N LEU A 617 -16.61 -2.62 -10.79
CA LEU A 617 -17.60 -3.61 -11.22
C LEU A 617 -17.91 -4.63 -10.11
N VAL A 618 -17.12 -4.66 -9.03
CA VAL A 618 -17.28 -5.59 -7.92
C VAL A 618 -18.12 -4.92 -6.84
N LYS A 619 -19.29 -5.51 -6.55
CA LYS A 619 -20.12 -5.15 -5.41
C LYS A 619 -20.30 -6.36 -4.51
N THR A 620 -19.98 -6.20 -3.23
CA THR A 620 -20.23 -7.27 -2.25
C THR A 620 -21.71 -7.38 -1.91
N GLN A 621 -22.08 -8.41 -1.15
CA GLN A 621 -23.32 -8.36 -0.38
C GLN A 621 -23.19 -7.27 0.71
N PRO A 622 -24.31 -6.70 1.21
CA PRO A 622 -24.27 -5.72 2.29
C PRO A 622 -23.54 -6.27 3.53
N VAL A 623 -22.41 -5.66 3.86
CA VAL A 623 -21.54 -6.06 4.96
C VAL A 623 -21.98 -5.34 6.24
N PRO A 624 -22.07 -6.03 7.40
CA PRO A 624 -22.48 -5.39 8.65
C PRO A 624 -21.61 -4.20 9.05
N CYS A 625 -22.27 -3.10 9.41
CA CYS A 625 -21.68 -1.86 9.91
C CYS A 625 -22.62 -1.20 10.94
N ASP A 626 -23.03 -1.94 11.96
CA ASP A 626 -23.90 -1.45 13.04
C ASP A 626 -23.08 -0.71 14.11
N PHE A 627 -22.60 0.49 13.77
CA PHE A 627 -21.78 1.34 14.63
C PHE A 627 -22.59 2.45 15.31
N VAL A 628 -22.08 2.98 16.42
CA VAL A 628 -22.51 4.26 17.01
C VAL A 628 -21.62 5.36 16.41
N LEU A 629 -22.21 6.32 15.71
CA LEU A 629 -21.49 7.47 15.17
C LEU A 629 -21.28 8.53 16.26
N VAL A 630 -20.03 8.95 16.45
CA VAL A 630 -19.67 10.16 17.19
C VAL A 630 -19.06 11.14 16.20
N ALA A 631 -19.88 12.09 15.77
CA ALA A 631 -19.49 13.15 14.85
C ALA A 631 -19.07 14.41 15.62
N ALA A 632 -17.95 15.02 15.24
CA ALA A 632 -17.48 16.27 15.82
C ALA A 632 -17.19 17.32 14.73
N GLY A 633 -17.13 18.58 15.15
CA GLY A 633 -16.87 19.72 14.28
C GLY A 633 -17.11 21.05 14.99
N ASN A 634 -16.67 22.14 14.36
CA ASN A 634 -16.84 23.49 14.90
C ASN A 634 -18.19 24.10 14.52
N LEU A 635 -18.63 25.12 15.28
CA LEU A 635 -19.91 25.78 15.07
C LEU A 635 -20.12 26.32 13.64
N PRO A 636 -19.14 26.96 12.98
CA PRO A 636 -19.30 27.44 11.60
C PRO A 636 -19.53 26.31 10.59
N ASP A 637 -18.97 25.13 10.85
CA ASP A 637 -19.04 23.99 9.93
C ASP A 637 -20.36 23.23 10.03
N VAL A 638 -21.15 23.46 11.08
CA VAL A 638 -22.46 22.82 11.28
C VAL A 638 -23.39 23.07 10.09
N GLN A 639 -23.33 24.24 9.46
CA GLN A 639 -24.14 24.58 8.29
C GLN A 639 -23.72 23.80 7.02
N ARG A 640 -22.50 23.26 6.99
CA ARG A 640 -21.94 22.52 5.86
C ARG A 640 -22.19 21.01 5.95
N ILE A 641 -22.70 20.52 7.08
CA ILE A 641 -23.13 19.12 7.23
C ILE A 641 -24.37 18.88 6.37
N HIS A 642 -24.41 17.75 5.66
CA HIS A 642 -25.55 17.34 4.85
C HIS A 642 -26.85 17.38 5.71
N PRO A 643 -27.88 18.14 5.32
CA PRO A 643 -29.06 18.36 6.16
C PRO A 643 -29.74 17.07 6.63
N ALA A 644 -29.82 16.05 5.76
CA ALA A 644 -30.40 14.76 6.13
C ALA A 644 -29.55 13.97 7.14
N LEU A 645 -28.22 14.07 7.08
CA LEU A 645 -27.33 13.40 8.04
C LEU A 645 -27.47 14.06 9.41
N ARG A 646 -27.44 15.40 9.46
CA ARG A 646 -27.66 16.15 10.69
C ARG A 646 -29.06 15.90 11.27
N SER A 647 -30.09 15.95 10.43
CA SER A 647 -31.47 15.62 10.83
C SER A 647 -31.57 14.22 11.43
N ARG A 648 -30.85 13.24 10.87
CA ARG A 648 -30.80 11.88 11.42
C ARG A 648 -30.11 11.82 12.78
N ILE A 649 -28.99 12.52 12.96
CA ILE A 649 -28.29 12.62 14.25
C ILE A 649 -29.20 13.29 15.29
N ARG A 650 -29.86 14.39 14.93
CA ARG A 650 -30.76 15.12 15.82
C ARG A 650 -32.03 14.33 16.17
N GLY A 651 -32.61 13.64 15.20
CA GLY A 651 -33.87 12.89 15.38
C GLY A 651 -33.68 11.52 16.05
N GLY A 652 -32.49 10.92 15.94
CA GLY A 652 -32.18 9.58 16.48
C GLY A 652 -31.07 9.55 17.54
N GLY A 653 -30.57 10.71 17.96
CA GLY A 653 -29.42 10.84 18.85
C GLY A 653 -29.39 12.19 19.56
N TYR A 654 -28.19 12.75 19.74
CA TYR A 654 -27.97 13.95 20.54
C TYR A 654 -27.02 14.91 19.82
N GLU A 655 -27.31 16.21 19.90
CA GLU A 655 -26.34 17.27 19.58
C GLU A 655 -25.83 17.84 20.91
N ILE A 656 -24.51 17.86 21.10
CA ILE A 656 -23.88 18.33 22.33
C ILE A 656 -22.98 19.50 21.96
N TYR A 657 -23.27 20.67 22.54
CA TYR A 657 -22.34 21.80 22.54
C TYR A 657 -21.36 21.61 23.70
N VAL A 658 -20.07 21.50 23.39
CA VAL A 658 -19.02 21.34 24.40
C VAL A 658 -18.64 22.72 24.92
N GLU A 659 -18.82 22.94 26.21
CA GLU A 659 -18.42 24.18 26.87
C GLU A 659 -16.91 24.40 26.78
N ASP A 660 -16.49 25.65 26.60
CA ASP A 660 -15.08 26.05 26.51
C ASP A 660 -14.45 26.36 27.88
N SER A 661 -15.28 26.39 28.93
CA SER A 661 -14.87 26.75 30.29
C SER A 661 -15.76 26.12 31.36
N MET A 662 -15.19 25.89 32.54
CA MET A 662 -15.90 25.40 33.73
C MET A 662 -15.75 26.35 34.91
N GLU A 663 -16.60 26.23 35.91
CA GLU A 663 -16.55 27.08 37.12
C GLU A 663 -15.30 26.82 37.96
N ASP A 664 -14.71 27.90 38.49
CA ASP A 664 -13.59 27.86 39.44
C ASP A 664 -14.09 27.48 40.83
N LYS A 665 -14.24 26.16 41.03
CA LYS A 665 -14.65 25.50 42.28
C LYS A 665 -13.55 24.56 42.75
N PRO A 666 -13.39 24.32 44.07
CA PRO A 666 -12.39 23.38 44.59
C PRO A 666 -12.43 22.00 43.94
N GLU A 667 -13.63 21.45 43.72
CA GLU A 667 -13.83 20.16 43.04
C GLU A 667 -13.29 20.12 41.60
N ASN A 668 -13.35 21.25 40.90
CA ASN A 668 -12.86 21.38 39.53
C ASN A 668 -11.34 21.66 39.51
N GLU A 669 -10.82 22.31 40.54
CA GLU A 669 -9.37 22.42 40.77
C GLU A 669 -8.75 21.02 40.97
N ASP A 670 -9.38 20.16 41.77
CA ASP A 670 -8.96 18.77 41.97
C ASP A 670 -8.97 17.96 40.65
N LYS A 671 -9.96 18.20 39.79
CA LYS A 671 -10.00 17.59 38.45
C LYS A 671 -8.85 18.07 37.56
N LEU A 672 -8.41 19.32 37.68
CA LEU A 672 -7.24 19.82 36.94
C LEU A 672 -5.95 19.18 37.46
N VAL A 673 -5.83 18.95 38.78
CA VAL A 673 -4.71 18.16 39.34
C VAL A 673 -4.72 16.75 38.76
N GLN A 674 -5.89 16.10 38.71
CA GLN A 674 -6.05 14.78 38.11
C GLN A 674 -5.70 14.79 36.62
N PHE A 675 -6.13 15.81 35.87
CA PHE A 675 -5.82 16.00 34.46
C PHE A 675 -4.30 16.05 34.21
N VAL A 676 -3.56 16.85 34.99
CA VAL A 676 -2.09 16.93 34.88
C VAL A 676 -1.46 15.56 35.12
N ALA A 677 -1.87 14.84 36.17
CA ALA A 677 -1.37 13.51 36.45
C ALA A 677 -1.68 12.50 35.33
N GLN A 678 -2.86 12.59 34.73
CA GLN A 678 -3.27 11.74 33.59
C GLN A 678 -2.46 12.05 32.33
N GLU A 679 -2.22 13.32 32.02
CA GLU A 679 -1.42 13.71 30.85
C GLU A 679 0.05 13.26 31.00
N ILE A 680 0.64 13.38 32.19
CA ILE A 680 1.99 12.85 32.48
C ILE A 680 2.02 11.33 32.27
N LYS A 681 1.04 10.60 32.83
CA LYS A 681 0.95 9.14 32.70
C LYS A 681 0.75 8.71 31.24
N LYS A 682 -0.06 9.44 30.48
CA LYS A 682 -0.36 9.17 29.07
C LYS A 682 0.84 9.43 28.18
N ASP A 683 1.62 10.47 28.46
CA ASP A 683 2.83 10.80 27.72
C ASP A 683 3.97 9.80 28.02
N GLY A 684 4.21 9.50 29.31
CA GLY A 684 5.18 8.52 29.77
C GLY A 684 6.66 8.91 29.58
N LYS A 685 6.97 10.10 29.07
CA LYS A 685 8.34 10.54 28.78
C LYS A 685 8.78 11.74 29.63
N ILE A 686 7.85 12.47 30.22
CA ILE A 686 8.10 13.65 31.06
C ILE A 686 8.13 13.32 32.57
N PRO A 687 8.90 14.06 33.38
CA PRO A 687 8.91 13.89 34.83
C PRO A 687 7.58 14.35 35.48
N HIS A 688 7.37 13.95 36.73
CA HIS A 688 6.23 14.40 37.53
C HIS A 688 6.36 15.88 37.91
N PHE A 689 5.23 16.50 38.26
CA PHE A 689 5.17 17.91 38.65
C PHE A 689 5.15 18.04 40.18
N ASP A 690 5.85 19.04 40.71
CA ASP A 690 5.68 19.45 42.10
C ASP A 690 4.36 20.23 42.32
N ARG A 691 4.04 20.50 43.58
CA ARG A 691 2.78 21.20 43.94
C ARG A 691 2.69 22.59 43.33
N ASP A 692 3.79 23.32 43.24
CA ASP A 692 3.79 24.71 42.77
C ASP A 692 3.72 24.79 41.24
N ALA A 693 4.27 23.81 40.53
CA ALA A 693 4.10 23.62 39.10
C ALA A 693 2.64 23.32 38.75
N VAL A 694 1.98 22.41 39.48
CA VAL A 694 0.55 22.11 39.27
C VAL A 694 -0.31 23.35 39.53
N LYS A 695 -0.04 24.11 40.60
CA LYS A 695 -0.72 25.39 40.85
C LYS A 695 -0.53 26.38 39.71
N GLU A 696 0.67 26.48 39.13
CA GLU A 696 0.90 27.37 37.99
C GLU A 696 0.11 26.92 36.76
N ILE A 697 -0.05 25.62 36.52
CA ILE A 697 -0.94 25.11 35.45
C ILE A 697 -2.41 25.47 35.72
N ILE A 698 -2.88 25.38 36.96
CA ILE A 698 -4.24 25.79 37.35
C ILE A 698 -4.43 27.30 37.15
N GLU A 699 -3.45 28.11 37.53
CA GLU A 699 -3.45 29.56 37.28
C GLU A 699 -3.45 29.88 35.78
N GLU A 700 -2.74 29.09 34.97
CA GLU A 700 -2.81 29.20 33.51
C GLU A 700 -4.19 28.81 32.99
N ALA A 701 -4.83 27.78 33.54
CA ALA A 701 -6.19 27.42 33.17
C ALA A 701 -7.19 28.56 33.45
N ARG A 702 -7.01 29.31 34.56
CA ARG A 702 -7.78 30.55 34.83
C ARG A 702 -7.49 31.61 33.78
N ARG A 703 -6.21 31.86 33.49
CA ARG A 703 -5.74 32.84 32.50
C ARG A 703 -6.29 32.58 31.10
N MET A 704 -6.22 31.33 30.63
CA MET A 704 -6.69 30.91 29.31
C MET A 704 -8.22 30.99 29.16
N SER A 705 -8.98 30.85 30.26
CA SER A 705 -10.44 31.03 30.23
C SER A 705 -10.81 32.46 29.81
N GLY A 706 -9.96 33.44 30.13
CA GLY A 706 -10.18 34.86 29.87
C GLY A 706 -11.35 35.47 30.64
N ARG A 707 -12.00 34.72 31.55
CA ARG A 707 -13.16 35.12 32.35
C ARG A 707 -12.87 34.94 33.84
N ARG A 708 -13.47 35.77 34.69
CA ARG A 708 -13.29 35.64 36.14
C ARG A 708 -14.02 34.40 36.65
N LYS A 709 -13.46 33.73 37.68
CA LYS A 709 -14.03 32.53 38.33
C LYS A 709 -14.34 31.37 37.38
N ARG A 710 -13.53 31.22 36.32
CA ARG A 710 -13.65 30.13 35.34
C ARG A 710 -12.27 29.52 35.05
N PHE A 711 -12.26 28.24 34.70
CA PHE A 711 -11.11 27.53 34.14
C PHE A 711 -11.40 27.19 32.68
N THR A 712 -10.37 27.17 31.83
CA THR A 712 -10.49 26.69 30.45
C THR A 712 -10.79 25.19 30.39
N LEU A 713 -11.62 24.79 29.44
CA LEU A 713 -11.81 23.39 29.02
C LEU A 713 -11.12 23.10 27.69
N ASN A 714 -10.31 24.03 27.17
CA ASN A 714 -9.39 23.75 26.06
C ASN A 714 -8.18 22.94 26.55
N LEU A 715 -8.46 21.71 27.00
CA LEU A 715 -7.51 20.82 27.66
C LEU A 715 -6.42 20.34 26.69
N ARG A 716 -6.64 20.40 25.38
CA ARG A 716 -5.59 20.08 24.39
C ARG A 716 -4.43 21.07 24.48
N GLU A 717 -4.72 22.36 24.54
CA GLU A 717 -3.70 23.41 24.70
C GLU A 717 -3.07 23.35 26.09
N LEU A 718 -3.89 23.24 27.15
CA LEU A 718 -3.39 23.15 28.52
C LEU A 718 -2.47 21.92 28.73
N GLY A 719 -2.86 20.76 28.19
CA GLY A 719 -2.03 19.55 28.21
C GLY A 719 -0.78 19.68 27.35
N GLY A 720 -0.83 20.49 26.29
CA GLY A 720 0.36 20.86 25.50
C GLY A 720 1.39 21.63 26.33
N LEU A 721 0.93 22.59 27.15
CA LEU A 721 1.80 23.28 28.11
C LEU A 721 2.40 22.32 29.16
N VAL A 722 1.60 21.37 29.67
CA VAL A 722 2.10 20.33 30.59
C VAL A 722 3.23 19.53 29.96
N ARG A 723 3.06 19.06 28.72
CA ARG A 723 4.12 18.34 27.98
C ARG A 723 5.36 19.20 27.77
N ALA A 724 5.18 20.44 27.32
CA ALA A 724 6.28 21.37 27.08
C ALA A 724 7.09 21.65 28.35
N ALA A 725 6.44 21.88 29.49
CA ALA A 725 7.13 22.06 30.78
C ALA A 725 7.89 20.80 31.22
N GLY A 726 7.32 19.62 30.95
CA GLY A 726 8.01 18.34 31.12
C GLY A 726 9.25 18.18 30.24
N ASP A 727 9.16 18.58 28.97
CA ASP A 727 10.28 18.55 28.02
C ASP A 727 11.39 19.52 28.43
N VAL A 728 11.05 20.73 28.88
CA VAL A 728 12.02 21.71 29.42
C VAL A 728 12.74 21.13 30.65
N ALA A 729 12.00 20.55 31.60
CA ALA A 729 12.59 19.92 32.78
C ALA A 729 13.52 18.76 32.41
N LYS A 730 13.10 17.92 31.46
CA LYS A 730 13.90 16.80 30.96
C LYS A 730 15.16 17.25 30.24
N GLY A 731 15.07 18.30 29.41
CA GLY A 731 16.23 18.91 28.74
C GLY A 731 17.27 19.46 29.72
N LYS A 732 16.83 19.89 30.91
CA LYS A 732 17.70 20.33 32.02
C LYS A 732 18.13 19.20 32.96
N GLY A 733 17.71 17.96 32.72
CA GLY A 733 18.03 16.80 33.57
C GLY A 733 17.35 16.80 34.94
N LEU A 734 16.22 17.49 35.10
CA LEU A 734 15.48 17.57 36.36
C LEU A 734 14.58 16.34 36.55
N SER A 735 14.48 15.88 37.80
CA SER A 735 13.61 14.75 38.19
C SER A 735 12.15 15.14 38.41
N LEU A 736 11.88 16.43 38.63
CA LEU A 736 10.54 17.00 38.80
C LEU A 736 10.44 18.32 38.03
N VAL A 737 9.24 18.61 37.52
CA VAL A 737 8.90 19.92 36.97
C VAL A 737 8.55 20.86 38.11
N THR A 738 9.19 22.02 38.15
CA THR A 738 8.87 23.09 39.10
C THR A 738 8.14 24.23 38.41
N LYS A 739 7.63 25.20 39.18
CA LYS A 739 7.01 26.42 38.64
C LYS A 739 7.87 27.14 37.58
N LYS A 740 9.21 27.12 37.71
CA LYS A 740 10.12 27.80 36.77
C LYS A 740 10.01 27.23 35.36
N GLU A 741 10.00 25.91 35.24
CA GLU A 741 9.91 25.21 33.95
C GLU A 741 8.54 25.42 33.31
N VAL A 742 7.46 25.50 34.09
CA VAL A 742 6.12 25.86 33.58
C VAL A 742 6.09 27.26 33.00
N MET A 743 6.69 28.23 33.70
CA MET A 743 6.79 29.61 33.23
C MET A 743 7.62 29.75 31.95
N GLU A 744 8.73 29.01 31.85
CA GLU A 744 9.57 28.98 30.65
C GLU A 744 8.85 28.32 29.47
N ALA A 745 8.20 27.18 29.70
CA ALA A 745 7.44 26.48 28.68
C ALA A 745 6.29 27.32 28.12
N ARG A 746 5.66 28.17 28.94
CA ARG A 746 4.61 29.09 28.49
C ARG A 746 5.09 30.07 27.42
N GLU A 747 6.34 30.55 27.52
CA GLU A 747 6.91 31.45 26.51
C GLU A 747 7.18 30.72 25.18
N ILE A 748 7.61 29.45 25.27
CA ILE A 748 7.92 28.61 24.09
C ILE A 748 6.64 28.09 23.41
N PHE A 749 5.61 27.78 24.19
CA PHE A 749 4.40 27.08 23.74
C PHE A 749 3.36 27.98 23.04
N ARG A 750 3.64 29.29 22.89
CA ARG A 750 2.72 30.22 22.22
C ARG A 750 2.41 29.76 20.80
N SER A 751 1.12 29.79 20.41
CA SER A 751 0.70 29.44 19.05
C SER A 751 1.33 30.38 18.01
N VAL A 752 1.39 29.94 16.75
CA VAL A 752 1.95 30.77 15.66
C VAL A 752 1.17 32.07 15.50
N GLU A 753 -0.16 32.01 15.64
CA GLU A 753 -1.05 33.16 15.63
C GLU A 753 -0.70 34.14 16.76
N SER A 754 -0.46 33.63 17.97
CA SER A 754 -0.04 34.45 19.12
C SER A 754 1.34 35.08 18.89
N GLN A 755 2.30 34.35 18.32
CA GLN A 755 3.62 34.86 18.00
C GLN A 755 3.57 35.96 16.92
N LEU A 756 2.77 35.76 15.87
CA LEU A 756 2.56 36.75 14.81
C LEU A 756 1.87 38.00 15.36
N ALA A 757 0.81 37.83 16.15
CA ALA A 757 0.11 38.94 16.79
C ALA A 757 1.05 39.74 17.71
N THR A 758 1.88 39.06 18.51
CA THR A 758 2.89 39.70 19.37
C THR A 758 3.86 40.52 18.54
N LYS A 759 4.45 39.95 17.49
CA LYS A 759 5.39 40.66 16.59
C LYS A 759 4.74 41.85 15.89
N LEU A 760 3.49 41.72 15.47
CA LEU A 760 2.74 42.84 14.86
C LEU A 760 2.50 43.95 15.87
N ILE A 761 2.17 43.61 17.12
CA ILE A 761 1.98 44.59 18.20
C ILE A 761 3.31 45.26 18.57
N GLU A 762 4.41 44.52 18.71
CA GLU A 762 5.74 45.07 18.98
C GLU A 762 6.15 46.09 17.93
N ARG A 763 6.02 45.73 16.64
CA ARG A 763 6.27 46.67 15.52
C ARG A 763 5.36 47.89 15.57
N ARG A 764 4.09 47.73 15.95
CA ARG A 764 3.18 48.88 16.08
C ARG A 764 3.57 49.77 17.25
N ARG A 765 3.98 49.20 18.39
CA ARG A 765 4.43 49.93 19.58
C ARG A 765 5.65 50.80 19.28
N GLU A 766 6.60 50.33 18.47
CA GLU A 766 7.79 51.13 18.06
C GLU A 766 7.43 52.47 17.40
N TYR A 767 6.31 52.50 16.66
CA TYR A 767 5.84 53.71 15.97
C TYR A 767 4.60 54.32 16.63
N GLN A 768 4.16 53.79 17.78
CA GLN A 768 2.91 54.21 18.39
C GLN A 768 3.09 55.55 19.06
N ILE A 769 2.43 56.58 18.51
CA ILE A 769 2.30 57.87 19.19
C ILE A 769 1.33 57.61 20.33
N VAL A 770 1.78 57.45 21.57
CA VAL A 770 0.88 57.28 22.73
C VAL A 770 1.11 58.40 23.74
N MET A 771 0.04 59.10 24.10
CA MET A 771 0.02 60.00 25.25
C MET A 771 -0.68 59.28 26.40
N THR A 772 0.04 59.08 27.51
CA THR A 772 -0.40 58.27 28.67
C THR A 772 -0.48 59.08 29.96
N SER A 773 -0.18 60.38 29.87
CA SER A 773 -0.16 61.31 31.00
C SER A 773 -0.65 62.70 30.58
N GLY A 774 -1.23 63.44 31.53
CA GLY A 774 -1.74 64.79 31.27
C GLY A 774 -3.11 64.78 30.59
N SER A 775 -3.47 65.91 29.99
CA SER A 775 -4.71 66.08 29.21
C SER A 775 -4.36 66.61 27.83
N ALA A 776 -4.99 66.08 26.78
CA ALA A 776 -4.75 66.51 25.40
C ALA A 776 -6.04 67.03 24.75
N VAL A 777 -5.86 67.96 23.83
CA VAL A 777 -6.88 68.53 22.95
C VAL A 777 -7.23 67.48 21.90
N GLY A 778 -8.52 67.17 21.72
CA GLY A 778 -9.01 66.38 20.59
C GLY A 778 -8.80 64.88 20.70
N ARG A 779 -8.04 64.39 21.68
CA ARG A 779 -7.45 63.04 21.65
C ARG A 779 -8.04 62.11 22.70
N VAL A 780 -8.51 60.94 22.28
CA VAL A 780 -9.08 59.89 23.14
C VAL A 780 -8.32 58.57 22.96
N ASN A 781 -8.05 57.87 24.06
CA ASN A 781 -7.47 56.53 24.05
C ASN A 781 -8.58 55.47 24.09
N GLY A 782 -8.94 54.93 22.92
CA GLY A 782 -9.78 53.74 22.80
C GLY A 782 -8.98 52.44 22.97
N LEU A 783 -9.66 51.30 22.93
CA LEU A 783 -9.03 49.97 22.98
C LEU A 783 -9.61 49.04 21.91
N ALA A 784 -8.77 48.23 21.29
CA ALA A 784 -9.12 47.29 20.25
C ALA A 784 -8.45 45.92 20.47
N VAL A 785 -8.87 44.93 19.68
CA VAL A 785 -8.26 43.59 19.62
C VAL A 785 -7.93 43.26 18.17
N LEU A 786 -6.76 42.66 17.94
CA LEU A 786 -6.27 42.23 16.63
C LEU A 786 -6.75 40.81 16.31
N GLY A 787 -7.70 40.71 15.37
CA GLY A 787 -8.23 39.44 14.88
C GLY A 787 -8.77 38.51 15.98
N GLU A 788 -8.73 37.20 15.74
CA GLU A 788 -9.14 36.17 16.71
C GLU A 788 -8.08 35.88 17.79
N SER A 789 -6.87 36.43 17.64
CA SER A 789 -5.68 36.11 18.46
C SER A 789 -5.70 36.64 19.90
N ARG A 790 -6.83 37.22 20.35
CA ARG A 790 -7.01 37.85 21.68
C ARG A 790 -5.92 38.89 22.04
N ALA A 791 -5.26 39.48 21.06
CA ALA A 791 -4.16 40.41 21.30
C ALA A 791 -4.68 41.87 21.29
N GLY A 792 -4.59 42.56 22.43
CA GLY A 792 -5.13 43.91 22.59
C GLY A 792 -4.19 45.02 22.11
N LEU A 793 -4.75 46.15 21.68
CA LEU A 793 -4.01 47.36 21.29
C LEU A 793 -4.74 48.63 21.75
N LEU A 794 -3.99 49.66 22.11
CA LEU A 794 -4.52 51.01 22.32
C LEU A 794 -4.88 51.65 20.98
N LEU A 795 -6.10 52.18 20.87
CA LEU A 795 -6.64 52.78 19.65
C LEU A 795 -6.84 54.29 19.86
N PRO A 796 -5.81 55.12 19.61
CA PRO A 796 -5.95 56.56 19.74
C PRO A 796 -6.82 57.13 18.61
N MET A 797 -7.76 57.99 19.00
CA MET A 797 -8.63 58.73 18.09
C MET A 797 -8.47 60.22 18.30
N VAL A 798 -8.59 60.99 17.21
CA VAL A 798 -8.61 62.45 17.26
C VAL A 798 -9.92 62.95 16.64
N ALA A 799 -10.53 63.96 17.25
CA ALA A 799 -11.69 64.64 16.71
C ALA A 799 -11.45 66.16 16.60
N GLU A 800 -11.86 66.74 15.48
CA GLU A 800 -11.72 68.17 15.19
C GLU A 800 -12.96 68.70 14.46
N ILE A 801 -13.28 69.98 14.67
CA ILE A 801 -14.40 70.66 14.00
C ILE A 801 -13.88 71.48 12.83
N THR A 802 -14.53 71.34 11.69
CA THR A 802 -14.31 72.16 10.49
C THR A 802 -15.61 72.83 10.03
N PRO A 803 -15.53 73.94 9.26
CA PRO A 803 -16.68 74.45 8.54
C PRO A 803 -17.26 73.38 7.61
N PRO A 804 -18.60 73.26 7.50
CA PRO A 804 -19.21 72.17 6.74
C PRO A 804 -18.97 72.33 5.24
N ALA A 805 -18.75 71.23 4.54
CA ALA A 805 -18.58 71.24 3.08
C ALA A 805 -19.89 71.60 2.34
N SER A 806 -21.05 71.37 2.96
CA SER A 806 -22.37 71.76 2.47
C SER A 806 -22.97 72.89 3.32
N LYS A 807 -23.69 73.83 2.69
CA LYS A 807 -24.43 74.88 3.42
C LYS A 807 -25.74 74.38 4.05
N SER A 808 -26.22 73.18 3.68
CA SER A 808 -27.53 72.65 4.10
C SER A 808 -27.46 71.58 5.19
N GLU A 809 -26.29 71.00 5.46
CA GLU A 809 -26.13 69.93 6.44
C GLU A 809 -24.68 69.86 6.95
N GLY A 810 -24.53 69.54 8.23
CA GLY A 810 -23.26 69.20 8.86
C GLY A 810 -23.22 67.72 9.21
N ARG A 811 -22.05 67.09 9.07
CA ARG A 811 -21.88 65.63 9.15
C ARG A 811 -20.78 65.23 10.11
N ILE A 812 -20.91 64.04 10.70
CA ILE A 812 -19.81 63.40 11.42
C ILE A 812 -19.09 62.49 10.43
N ILE A 813 -17.82 62.77 10.17
CA ILE A 813 -17.00 62.10 9.16
C ILE A 813 -15.91 61.30 9.87
N ALA A 814 -16.04 59.97 9.91
CA ALA A 814 -15.05 59.09 10.50
C ALA A 814 -14.11 58.49 9.44
N THR A 815 -12.80 58.54 9.68
CA THR A 815 -11.74 58.04 8.80
C THR A 815 -10.84 57.02 9.50
N GLY A 816 -10.25 56.09 8.74
CA GLY A 816 -9.41 55.01 9.27
C GLY A 816 -9.82 53.59 8.84
N LYS A 817 -10.37 53.44 7.61
CA LYS A 817 -10.86 52.17 7.04
C LYS A 817 -11.89 51.45 7.94
N LEU A 818 -12.96 52.16 8.30
CA LEU A 818 -14.04 51.60 9.11
C LEU A 818 -14.86 50.58 8.32
N GLY A 819 -15.16 49.47 8.98
CA GLY A 819 -16.09 48.45 8.53
C GLY A 819 -17.56 48.81 8.75
N THR A 820 -18.47 47.87 8.50
CA THR A 820 -19.92 48.14 8.48
C THR A 820 -20.47 48.48 9.85
N ILE A 821 -20.17 47.66 10.87
CA ILE A 821 -20.67 47.84 12.24
C ILE A 821 -20.03 49.09 12.86
N ALA A 822 -18.75 49.33 12.57
CA ALA A 822 -18.05 50.51 13.05
C ALA A 822 -18.64 51.82 12.48
N LYS A 823 -19.13 51.83 11.22
CA LYS A 823 -19.82 52.98 10.64
C LYS A 823 -21.18 53.21 11.30
N GLU A 824 -21.98 52.16 11.47
CA GLU A 824 -23.27 52.23 12.18
C GLU A 824 -23.10 52.74 13.62
N ALA A 825 -22.03 52.32 14.31
CA ALA A 825 -21.69 52.82 15.64
C ALA A 825 -21.44 54.35 15.66
N VAL A 826 -20.76 54.90 14.66
CA VAL A 826 -20.57 56.36 14.52
C VAL A 826 -21.90 57.08 14.28
N GLU A 827 -22.79 56.50 13.48
CA GLU A 827 -24.14 57.03 13.24
C GLU A 827 -24.99 57.02 14.52
N ASN A 828 -24.94 55.94 15.30
CA ASN A 828 -25.63 55.83 16.60
C ASN A 828 -25.12 56.89 17.58
N VAL A 829 -23.79 57.11 17.63
CA VAL A 829 -23.20 58.19 18.41
C VAL A 829 -23.74 59.55 17.96
N SER A 830 -23.90 59.79 16.66
CA SER A 830 -24.43 61.06 16.14
C SER A 830 -25.83 61.39 16.70
N ALA A 831 -26.71 60.39 16.87
CA ALA A 831 -28.04 60.57 17.43
C ALA A 831 -27.98 61.01 18.91
N ILE A 832 -27.06 60.41 19.68
CA ILE A 832 -26.82 60.74 21.09
C ILE A 832 -26.32 62.17 21.24
N ILE A 833 -25.35 62.58 20.40
CA ILE A 833 -24.80 63.94 20.45
C ILE A 833 -25.89 64.98 20.15
N LYS A 834 -26.74 64.74 19.14
CA LYS A 834 -27.89 65.61 18.82
C LYS A 834 -28.85 65.73 20.01
N LYS A 835 -29.16 64.61 20.67
CA LYS A 835 -30.09 64.57 21.81
C LYS A 835 -29.54 65.28 23.06
N TYR A 836 -28.29 65.00 23.44
CA TYR A 836 -27.77 65.37 24.76
C TYR A 836 -27.00 66.69 24.82
N VAL A 837 -26.29 67.04 23.75
CA VAL A 837 -25.51 68.30 23.72
C VAL A 837 -26.41 69.47 23.33
N GLY A 838 -27.41 69.23 22.48
CA GLY A 838 -28.32 70.26 21.97
C GLY A 838 -27.60 71.32 21.11
N ALA A 839 -26.41 70.98 20.62
CA ALA A 839 -25.67 71.82 19.68
C ALA A 839 -26.24 71.63 18.27
N ASP A 840 -26.32 72.72 17.50
CA ASP A 840 -26.73 72.69 16.11
C ASP A 840 -25.61 72.10 15.24
N ILE A 841 -25.55 70.77 15.16
CA ILE A 841 -24.55 70.03 14.36
C ILE A 841 -24.79 70.27 12.85
N SER A 842 -25.96 70.80 12.44
CA SER A 842 -26.26 71.05 11.02
C SER A 842 -25.35 72.11 10.37
N LYS A 843 -24.56 72.84 11.16
CA LYS A 843 -23.66 73.91 10.70
C LYS A 843 -22.18 73.58 10.86
N ARG A 844 -21.81 72.35 11.17
CA ARG A 844 -20.42 71.94 11.47
C ARG A 844 -20.13 70.55 10.94
N ASP A 845 -18.96 70.35 10.35
CA ASP A 845 -18.43 69.01 10.08
C ASP A 845 -17.51 68.60 11.24
N ILE A 846 -17.71 67.39 11.76
CA ILE A 846 -16.90 66.82 12.84
C ILE A 846 -16.09 65.68 12.25
N HIS A 847 -14.79 65.88 12.10
CA HIS A 847 -13.88 64.87 11.59
C HIS A 847 -13.34 64.03 12.74
N ILE A 848 -13.49 62.72 12.64
CA ILE A 848 -12.93 61.75 13.58
C ILE A 848 -11.91 60.92 12.81
N GLN A 849 -10.68 60.86 13.31
CA GLN A 849 -9.63 60.04 12.73
C GLN A 849 -9.21 58.96 13.72
N PHE A 850 -9.35 57.71 13.30
CA PHE A 850 -8.73 56.57 13.96
C PHE A 850 -7.28 56.49 13.50
N LEU A 851 -6.34 56.72 14.42
CA LEU A 851 -4.92 56.79 14.08
C LEU A 851 -4.33 55.38 13.92
N GLN A 852 -3.43 55.24 12.94
CA GLN A 852 -2.62 54.02 12.70
C GLN A 852 -3.44 52.75 12.39
N THR A 853 -4.66 52.89 11.85
CA THR A 853 -5.55 51.76 11.49
C THR A 853 -5.39 51.31 10.04
N TYR A 854 -4.18 50.90 9.64
CA TYR A 854 -3.89 50.49 8.25
C TYR A 854 -4.70 49.26 7.78
N GLU A 855 -5.07 48.37 8.70
CA GLU A 855 -5.88 47.17 8.47
C GLU A 855 -7.39 47.41 8.64
N GLY A 856 -7.78 48.61 9.06
CA GLY A 856 -9.18 48.96 9.34
C GLY A 856 -9.66 48.67 10.76
N VAL A 857 -10.87 49.11 11.04
CA VAL A 857 -11.56 48.98 12.34
C VAL A 857 -12.95 48.41 12.10
N GLU A 858 -13.30 47.33 12.79
CA GLU A 858 -14.60 46.67 12.71
C GLU A 858 -15.19 46.48 14.11
N GLY A 859 -16.53 46.47 14.20
CA GLY A 859 -17.26 46.38 15.47
C GLY A 859 -17.54 47.73 16.13
N ASP A 860 -18.33 47.69 17.20
CA ASP A 860 -18.91 48.85 17.89
C ASP A 860 -18.19 49.22 19.20
N SER A 861 -17.14 48.48 19.58
CA SER A 861 -16.51 48.61 20.90
C SER A 861 -15.75 49.93 21.17
N ALA A 862 -15.60 50.78 20.15
CA ALA A 862 -15.04 52.12 20.25
C ALA A 862 -16.11 53.22 20.42
N SER A 863 -17.40 52.88 20.46
CA SER A 863 -18.51 53.85 20.43
C SER A 863 -18.44 54.90 21.54
N ILE A 864 -18.16 54.48 22.78
CA ILE A 864 -18.04 55.44 23.90
C ILE A 864 -16.85 56.39 23.71
N ALA A 865 -15.76 55.90 23.11
CA ALA A 865 -14.55 56.68 22.89
C ALA A 865 -14.75 57.70 21.75
N THR A 866 -15.44 57.28 20.68
CA THR A 866 -15.92 58.16 19.62
C THR A 866 -16.85 59.25 20.18
N ALA A 867 -17.81 58.89 21.03
CA ALA A 867 -18.72 59.86 21.66
C ALA A 867 -17.97 60.89 22.50
N VAL A 868 -16.99 60.47 23.31
CA VAL A 868 -16.15 61.38 24.11
C VAL A 868 -15.34 62.31 23.22
N ALA A 869 -14.77 61.81 22.11
CA ALA A 869 -14.01 62.63 21.17
C ALA A 869 -14.89 63.72 20.52
N VAL A 870 -16.11 63.36 20.12
CA VAL A 870 -17.07 64.32 19.56
C VAL A 870 -17.55 65.33 20.60
N ILE A 871 -17.81 64.89 21.83
CA ILE A 871 -18.20 65.78 22.93
C ILE A 871 -17.08 66.76 23.23
N TYR A 872 -15.83 66.31 23.24
CA TYR A 872 -14.68 67.19 23.33
C TYR A 872 -14.73 68.24 22.23
N ALA A 873 -14.85 67.83 20.96
CA ALA A 873 -14.82 68.73 19.82
C ALA A 873 -15.90 69.85 19.95
N LEU A 874 -17.06 69.53 20.53
CA LEU A 874 -18.17 70.47 20.72
C LEU A 874 -18.07 71.35 21.98
N THR A 875 -17.34 70.92 23.01
CA THR A 875 -17.34 71.56 24.33
C THR A 875 -16.00 72.13 24.76
N ASP A 876 -14.92 71.73 24.07
CA ASP A 876 -13.52 72.06 24.36
C ASP A 876 -13.05 71.69 25.79
N ILE A 877 -13.69 70.69 26.40
CA ILE A 877 -13.33 70.20 27.75
C ILE A 877 -12.23 69.14 27.64
N PRO A 878 -10.98 69.38 28.10
CA PRO A 878 -9.86 68.46 27.88
C PRO A 878 -10.09 67.03 28.41
N ILE A 879 -9.57 66.03 27.67
CA ILE A 879 -9.71 64.60 28.00
C ILE A 879 -8.45 64.11 28.71
N LYS A 880 -8.62 63.34 29.80
CA LYS A 880 -7.54 62.70 30.56
C LYS A 880 -6.86 61.61 29.72
N GLN A 881 -5.54 61.72 29.51
CA GLN A 881 -4.77 60.78 28.68
C GLN A 881 -4.24 59.57 29.47
N ASP A 882 -4.27 59.63 30.80
CA ASP A 882 -3.98 58.48 31.68
C ASP A 882 -5.18 57.52 31.83
N CYS A 883 -6.26 57.76 31.05
CA CYS A 883 -7.44 56.94 30.99
C CYS A 883 -7.66 56.39 29.58
N ALA A 884 -7.92 55.09 29.47
CA ALA A 884 -8.41 54.44 28.26
C ALA A 884 -9.87 53.98 28.44
N MET A 885 -10.57 53.69 27.34
CA MET A 885 -11.96 53.24 27.42
C MET A 885 -12.36 52.28 26.30
N THR A 886 -13.29 51.39 26.60
CA THR A 886 -13.96 50.52 25.62
C THR A 886 -15.41 50.31 26.02
N GLY A 887 -16.29 50.21 25.04
CA GLY A 887 -17.72 50.07 25.27
C GLY A 887 -18.50 50.37 23.99
N SER A 888 -19.52 49.55 23.74
CA SER A 888 -20.55 49.88 22.76
C SER A 888 -21.57 50.83 23.40
N LEU A 889 -22.36 51.52 22.59
CA LEU A 889 -23.28 52.56 23.05
C LEU A 889 -24.58 52.49 22.27
N ASP A 890 -25.71 52.29 22.97
CA ASP A 890 -27.03 52.37 22.35
C ASP A 890 -27.48 53.83 22.12
N ILE A 891 -28.50 54.04 21.28
CA ILE A 891 -29.05 55.38 21.00
C ILE A 891 -29.67 56.10 22.22
N ARG A 892 -29.87 55.39 23.34
CA ARG A 892 -30.36 55.96 24.62
C ARG A 892 -29.20 56.36 25.54
N GLY A 893 -27.95 56.12 25.12
CA GLY A 893 -26.76 56.44 25.90
C GLY A 893 -26.37 55.39 26.94
N ASN A 894 -26.90 54.17 26.88
CA ASN A 894 -26.48 53.06 27.73
C ASN A 894 -25.22 52.39 27.18
N VAL A 895 -24.28 52.09 28.07
CA VAL A 895 -23.03 51.40 27.71
C VAL A 895 -23.28 49.91 27.66
N LEU A 896 -22.97 49.30 26.51
CA LEU A 896 -23.20 47.90 26.20
C LEU A 896 -21.90 47.08 26.31
N PRO A 897 -22.00 45.75 26.61
CA PRO A 897 -20.84 44.88 26.72
C PRO A 897 -20.06 44.78 25.41
N VAL A 898 -18.77 44.48 25.52
CA VAL A 898 -17.87 44.30 24.38
C VAL A 898 -17.07 43.01 24.52
N GLY A 899 -16.62 42.46 23.40
CA GLY A 899 -15.74 41.29 23.39
C GLY A 899 -14.29 41.62 23.75
N GLY A 900 -13.56 40.60 24.25
CA GLY A 900 -12.11 40.66 24.45
C GLY A 900 -11.65 41.65 25.52
N VAL A 901 -12.46 41.90 26.56
CA VAL A 901 -12.20 42.97 27.54
C VAL A 901 -10.90 42.75 28.31
N THR A 902 -10.59 41.52 28.73
CA THR A 902 -9.31 41.18 29.37
C THR A 902 -8.12 41.65 28.53
N ALA A 903 -8.06 41.27 27.26
CA ALA A 903 -6.98 41.66 26.35
C ALA A 903 -6.86 43.18 26.17
N LYS A 904 -8.00 43.87 26.09
CA LYS A 904 -8.06 45.34 26.00
C LYS A 904 -7.50 46.00 27.25
N VAL A 905 -7.86 45.51 28.43
CA VAL A 905 -7.36 46.01 29.70
C VAL A 905 -5.86 45.73 29.85
N GLU A 906 -5.38 44.55 29.47
CA GLU A 906 -3.94 44.25 29.43
C GLU A 906 -3.18 45.20 28.50
N ALA A 907 -3.73 45.51 27.32
CA ALA A 907 -3.12 46.47 26.42
C ALA A 907 -3.03 47.88 27.01
N ALA A 908 -4.01 48.29 27.81
CA ALA A 908 -3.96 49.56 28.55
C ALA A 908 -2.81 49.55 29.58
N ILE A 909 -2.68 48.47 30.36
CA ILE A 909 -1.61 48.30 31.36
C ILE A 909 -0.24 48.35 30.71
N ASP A 910 -0.06 47.61 29.61
CA ASP A 910 1.22 47.53 28.90
C ASP A 910 1.64 48.87 28.30
N ASN A 911 0.68 49.75 27.98
CA ASN A 911 0.91 51.11 27.53
C ASN A 911 0.98 52.13 28.70
N GLY A 912 1.01 51.69 29.96
CA GLY A 912 1.16 52.59 31.12
C GLY A 912 -0.07 53.44 31.44
N ILE A 913 -1.25 53.07 30.94
CA ILE A 913 -2.53 53.70 31.29
C ILE A 913 -2.90 53.34 32.74
N LYS A 914 -3.29 54.34 33.53
CA LYS A 914 -3.59 54.17 34.97
C LYS A 914 -5.06 53.85 35.24
N CYS A 915 -5.95 54.19 34.31
CA CYS A 915 -7.39 54.04 34.46
C CYS A 915 -8.02 53.46 33.19
N VAL A 916 -8.93 52.49 33.31
CA VAL A 916 -9.69 51.96 32.18
C VAL A 916 -11.18 51.98 32.48
N VAL A 917 -11.96 52.61 31.59
CA VAL A 917 -13.41 52.62 31.63
C VAL A 917 -13.95 51.45 30.82
N VAL A 918 -14.75 50.61 31.45
CA VAL A 918 -15.32 49.38 30.86
C VAL A 918 -16.83 49.28 31.13
N PRO A 919 -17.60 48.55 30.32
CA PRO A 919 -19.01 48.32 30.60
C PRO A 919 -19.18 47.57 31.92
N HIS A 920 -20.16 47.98 32.74
CA HIS A 920 -20.44 47.31 34.01
C HIS A 920 -20.76 45.81 33.84
N SER A 921 -21.37 45.44 32.72
CA SER A 921 -21.67 44.05 32.36
C SER A 921 -20.45 43.18 32.10
N ASN A 922 -19.28 43.75 31.77
CA ASN A 922 -18.05 43.00 31.51
C ASN A 922 -17.13 42.85 32.72
N VAL A 923 -17.50 43.34 33.91
CA VAL A 923 -16.62 43.28 35.10
C VAL A 923 -16.22 41.84 35.44
N ASP A 924 -17.15 40.90 35.30
CA ASP A 924 -16.90 39.48 35.54
C ASP A 924 -16.19 38.78 34.35
N ASP A 925 -16.11 39.44 33.19
CA ASP A 925 -15.33 38.97 32.04
C ASP A 925 -13.85 39.38 32.10
N ILE A 926 -13.44 40.17 33.10
CA ILE A 926 -12.06 40.64 33.23
C ILE A 926 -11.31 39.75 34.22
N TYR A 927 -10.29 39.06 33.70
CA TYR A 927 -9.31 38.34 34.50
C TYR A 927 -7.94 39.02 34.38
N LEU A 928 -7.39 39.49 35.50
CA LEU A 928 -6.03 40.03 35.55
C LEU A 928 -5.21 39.32 36.64
N PRO A 929 -3.97 38.90 36.34
CA PRO A 929 -3.03 38.47 37.36
C PRO A 929 -2.80 39.56 38.41
N LYS A 930 -2.52 39.18 39.66
CA LYS A 930 -2.31 40.13 40.78
C LYS A 930 -1.31 41.25 40.45
N GLU A 931 -0.21 40.89 39.79
CA GLU A 931 0.86 41.82 39.36
C GLU A 931 0.39 42.90 38.37
N LYS A 932 -0.61 42.58 37.55
CA LYS A 932 -1.21 43.50 36.57
C LYS A 932 -2.37 44.28 37.18
N SER A 933 -3.19 43.64 38.02
CA SER A 933 -4.34 44.28 38.65
C SER A 933 -3.96 45.48 39.54
N SER A 934 -2.77 45.48 40.14
CA SER A 934 -2.30 46.60 40.97
C SER A 934 -1.84 47.83 40.18
N LYS A 935 -1.71 47.71 38.84
CA LYS A 935 -1.18 48.77 37.98
C LYS A 935 -2.27 49.63 37.32
N ILE A 936 -3.54 49.23 37.42
CA ILE A 936 -4.65 49.92 36.74
C ILE A 936 -5.92 49.94 37.59
N SER A 937 -6.66 51.04 37.53
CA SER A 937 -8.01 51.15 38.09
C SER A 937 -9.06 50.82 37.03
N ILE A 938 -9.86 49.77 37.25
CA ILE A 938 -10.97 49.38 36.37
C ILE A 938 -12.23 50.10 36.84
N ILE A 939 -12.82 50.94 35.98
CA ILE A 939 -14.02 51.73 36.28
C ILE A 939 -15.21 51.19 35.50
N PRO A 940 -16.16 50.51 36.16
CA PRO A 940 -17.38 50.06 35.52
C PRO A 940 -18.37 51.21 35.34
N VAL A 941 -18.93 51.34 34.14
CA VAL A 941 -19.91 52.38 33.79
C VAL A 941 -21.18 51.78 33.19
N LYS A 942 -22.32 52.47 33.37
CA LYS A 942 -23.62 52.01 32.84
C LYS A 942 -24.13 52.88 31.69
N ASN A 943 -23.74 54.15 31.64
CA ASN A 943 -24.20 55.10 30.62
C ASN A 943 -23.10 56.10 30.23
N ILE A 944 -23.31 56.86 29.17
CA ILE A 944 -22.35 57.85 28.67
C ILE A 944 -22.05 58.98 29.68
N VAL A 945 -22.99 59.31 30.56
CA VAL A 945 -22.77 60.32 31.62
C VAL A 945 -21.73 59.83 32.63
N ASP A 946 -21.80 58.55 33.00
CA ASP A 946 -20.81 57.91 33.86
C ASP A 946 -19.42 57.96 33.21
N VAL A 947 -19.32 57.67 31.91
CA VAL A 947 -18.06 57.75 31.15
C VAL A 947 -17.44 59.15 31.28
N LEU A 948 -18.20 60.20 30.94
CA LEU A 948 -17.73 61.60 30.95
C LEU A 948 -17.26 62.05 32.33
N LYS A 949 -17.90 61.56 33.40
CA LYS A 949 -17.50 61.85 34.78
C LYS A 949 -16.04 61.44 35.05
N TYR A 950 -15.58 60.32 34.49
CA TYR A 950 -14.25 59.80 34.75
C TYR A 950 -13.19 60.28 33.74
N VAL A 951 -13.57 60.44 32.47
CA VAL A 951 -12.60 60.68 31.38
C VAL A 951 -12.32 62.15 31.10
N LEU A 952 -13.22 63.08 31.45
CA LEU A 952 -13.01 64.52 31.27
C LEU A 952 -12.23 65.13 32.44
N LYS A 953 -11.38 66.12 32.15
CA LYS A 953 -10.67 66.93 33.16
C LYS A 953 -11.67 67.68 34.04
N ASP A 954 -11.37 67.77 35.34
CA ASP A 954 -12.26 68.41 36.29
C ASP A 954 -12.24 69.94 36.12
N CYS A 955 -13.38 70.51 35.68
CA CYS A 955 -13.61 71.94 35.49
C CYS A 955 -15.11 72.30 35.70
N PRO A 956 -15.46 73.59 35.90
CA PRO A 956 -16.86 74.01 36.06
C PRO A 956 -17.77 73.61 34.87
N GLU A 957 -17.23 73.68 33.65
CA GLU A 957 -17.93 73.36 32.41
C GLU A 957 -18.33 71.88 32.34
N LYS A 958 -17.45 70.99 32.82
CA LYS A 958 -17.76 69.56 32.97
C LYS A 958 -18.96 69.33 33.88
N ASN A 959 -19.00 70.00 35.03
CA ASN A 959 -20.11 69.83 35.98
C ASN A 959 -21.44 70.31 35.40
N LYS A 960 -21.42 71.42 34.64
CA LYS A 960 -22.59 71.95 33.92
C LYS A 960 -23.06 71.02 32.80
N LEU A 961 -22.13 70.40 32.06
CA LEU A 961 -22.47 69.42 31.02
C LEU A 961 -23.10 68.17 31.63
N ILE A 962 -22.51 67.62 32.70
CA ILE A 962 -23.02 66.43 33.38
C ILE A 962 -24.41 66.67 33.96
N SER A 963 -24.65 67.82 34.61
CA SER A 963 -25.98 68.15 35.17
C SER A 963 -27.04 68.29 34.08
N LYS A 964 -26.71 68.95 32.95
CA LYS A 964 -27.58 69.05 31.78
C LYS A 964 -27.94 67.67 31.21
N MET A 965 -26.95 66.81 31.00
CA MET A 965 -27.18 65.47 30.45
C MET A 965 -27.99 64.58 31.40
N LYS A 966 -27.80 64.69 32.72
CA LYS A 966 -28.62 63.96 33.71
C LYS A 966 -30.08 64.38 33.68
N ALA A 967 -30.37 65.68 33.52
CA ALA A 967 -31.73 66.18 33.40
C ALA A 967 -32.44 65.61 32.16
N ILE A 968 -31.74 65.55 31.02
CA ILE A 968 -32.26 65.01 29.74
C ILE A 968 -32.42 63.48 29.76
N SER A 969 -31.61 62.76 30.54
CA SER A 969 -31.76 61.31 30.72
C SER A 969 -32.89 60.92 31.69
N ALA A 970 -33.32 61.84 32.55
CA ALA A 970 -34.39 61.62 33.53
C ALA A 970 -35.80 61.94 32.98
N SER A 971 -35.87 62.67 31.86
CA SER A 971 -37.06 62.91 31.02
C SER A 971 -37.17 61.88 29.91
#